data_AF-A0A0S2LWZ9-F1
#
_entry.id   AF-A0A0S2LWZ9-F1
#
_cell.length_a   1.000
_cell.length_b   1.000
_cell.length_c   1.000
_cell.angle_alpha   90.00
_cell.angle_beta   90.00
_cell.angle_gamma   90.00
#
_symmetry.space_group_name_H-M   'P 1'
#
loop_
_entity.id
_entity.type
_entity.pdbx_description
1 polymer ?
#
loop_
_entity_poly.entity_id
_entity_poly.type
_entity_poly.pdbx_seq_one_letter_code
_entity_poly.pdbx_strand_id
1 'polypeptide(L)'
;MSSVLAWFTGILPAAPTDPAELAQRTRLTYWRTGTLAVLAVTLWIAMAEVDRLIADSATATGRSASASSLQALDPRLGQENWGLWLSLPEDIRQQVCGLLVIYSALDAVFAILYITLLYSFFSSKFMARLAVGAVAAGELAELILQGQGIRQLRLGTLPDFLGSALIASGVKWVGLAALLLFVFIYPSFRTSAGSCLRRAWRALFFHRFSVAMIVVIGALALVPIPGVNDQMPDTQRAWVDAGSNKFVVTSCAALLVSGGLFYLGRRRSELAWSLYFGVPDPPNEPPKYWMWALPPALLGIASIIVAMTTGLVVPLGRQTAVAGGIPLAVSTVSILLVLFSGPGVPITPRPPNPQRAMDAWRCGDVLAIVLLAVSGMALVRAFAAPLALGLVGAVGFDASLWASFRYFVVGMLIVALAFPVGAFLVRCLWGGILDPRVIAGTTTKKVTVIVALVFMGAGFAFAMNPVAMSKFAGVPGTALLTMGAWVMVIGLSVVALQRQVPLQLFKRIGLRANPVISLLAVVLAVGSLNGGNPVLHHVREKAASAAIEAGLADRPSLAEAFDSWLTRDANCGIDVTSVEGVKGAHQVRPMILVAAEGGGIRAASWTARAFEKLSSAGSCGSDSVFVSSGVSGGSLGLTLSRLYGEHAVPMMEKLAQPDPLGAAVAGAMVGDIVASGTGLMIPTRFKDPVTGVENVAWNDRAGLVESVWEESAGKLAQPFDPTVSGPTGALVLNSTDTGTGCRVVISQIDLPSARDTQTTGSANGLSCVSGQGFPLSVDLYDQQVQCPLELRWSTATLLSGRFPIISPAGRAPAVTASPGEGPQCRMQQGFQLIDGGYSEGSALGTISDLWPSLQAEIIDHNACVLAVAVRPAGQGGTAKDPCAGVDAAADLVVPIFLFLQNSPGADIVGQPPQAAGELAVPLAGLKAAKLQSGSAAWIQRLEAGAVACPSTSASNECVNATAGVRAALGDRSVVVVATNSVPALAAPLGWSLSNMSQRQLAEAMDQEALVTGDDTGMQSFAKLLVYLRG
;
A
#
# COMPACT_ATOMS: atom_id res chain seq x y z
N MET A 1 21.34 2.34 34.29
CA MET A 1 20.75 0.98 34.28
C MET A 1 20.78 0.29 35.64
N SER A 2 21.90 0.30 36.37
CA SER A 2 22.03 -0.33 37.71
C SER A 2 21.10 0.27 38.78
N SER A 3 20.86 1.59 38.75
CA SER A 3 19.98 2.31 39.68
C SER A 3 18.48 2.04 39.47
N VAL A 4 18.05 1.81 38.22
CA VAL A 4 16.66 1.40 37.91
C VAL A 4 16.44 -0.07 38.28
N LEU A 5 17.44 -0.93 38.06
CA LEU A 5 17.44 -2.33 38.49
C LEU A 5 17.39 -2.47 40.02
N ALA A 6 18.12 -1.62 40.76
CA ALA A 6 18.09 -1.58 42.22
C ALA A 6 16.72 -1.17 42.78
N TRP A 7 15.97 -0.33 42.06
CA TRP A 7 14.59 0.02 42.42
C TRP A 7 13.63 -1.18 42.31
N PHE A 8 13.91 -2.11 41.40
CA PHE A 8 13.12 -3.34 41.21
C PHE A 8 13.46 -4.48 42.18
N THR A 9 14.65 -4.47 42.80
CA THR A 9 15.16 -5.57 43.65
C THR A 9 15.17 -5.27 45.14
N GLY A 10 15.02 -4.01 45.55
CA GLY A 10 15.43 -3.53 46.88
C GLY A 10 14.55 -3.83 48.10
N ILE A 11 13.36 -4.44 48.00
CA ILE A 11 12.52 -4.70 49.20
C ILE A 11 11.68 -5.97 49.04
N LEU A 12 12.20 -7.17 49.31
CA LEU A 12 11.35 -8.35 49.63
C LEU A 12 12.08 -9.34 50.56
N PRO A 13 11.49 -9.75 51.71
CA PRO A 13 12.05 -10.77 52.62
C PRO A 13 12.05 -12.20 52.06
N ALA A 14 12.63 -13.14 52.80
CA ALA A 14 12.78 -14.55 52.45
C ALA A 14 11.45 -15.35 52.45
N ALA A 15 11.39 -16.33 51.53
CA ALA A 15 10.40 -17.42 51.32
C ALA A 15 8.91 -17.13 51.61
N PRO A 16 8.06 -16.91 50.58
CA PRO A 16 6.64 -16.58 50.78
C PRO A 16 5.74 -17.83 50.93
N THR A 17 4.80 -17.77 51.87
CA THR A 17 3.71 -18.76 52.07
C THR A 17 2.38 -18.32 51.44
N ASP A 18 2.25 -17.07 50.95
CA ASP A 18 1.01 -16.51 50.39
C ASP A 18 0.96 -16.60 48.84
N PRO A 19 -0.07 -17.22 48.24
CA PRO A 19 -0.33 -17.22 46.79
C PRO A 19 -0.35 -15.82 46.14
N ALA A 20 -0.73 -14.77 46.87
CA ALA A 20 -0.73 -13.39 46.38
C ALA A 20 0.69 -12.84 46.18
N GLU A 21 1.62 -13.20 47.06
CA GLU A 21 3.02 -12.77 47.03
C GLU A 21 3.81 -13.54 45.94
N LEU A 22 3.49 -14.82 45.75
CA LEU A 22 4.00 -15.63 44.64
C LEU A 22 3.50 -15.09 43.28
N ALA A 23 2.23 -14.66 43.22
CA ALA A 23 1.67 -13.99 42.04
C ALA A 23 2.34 -12.62 41.77
N GLN A 24 2.81 -11.92 42.81
CA GLN A 24 3.50 -10.63 42.70
C GLN A 24 4.95 -10.79 42.21
N ARG A 25 5.72 -11.77 42.70
CA ARG A 25 7.07 -12.07 42.17
C ARG A 25 7.02 -12.56 40.72
N THR A 26 6.05 -13.40 40.38
CA THR A 26 5.83 -13.85 38.99
C THR A 26 5.44 -12.69 38.06
N ARG A 27 4.90 -11.58 38.60
CA ARG A 27 4.55 -10.39 37.81
C ARG A 27 5.76 -9.61 37.32
N LEU A 28 6.71 -9.33 38.20
CA LEU A 28 7.90 -8.55 37.85
C LEU A 28 8.69 -9.19 36.70
N THR A 29 8.74 -10.52 36.66
CA THR A 29 9.46 -11.27 35.64
C THR A 29 8.86 -11.09 34.24
N TYR A 30 7.53 -11.18 34.06
CA TYR A 30 6.95 -11.04 32.72
C TYR A 30 6.95 -9.60 32.22
N TRP A 31 6.83 -8.59 33.09
CA TRP A 31 6.97 -7.18 32.68
C TRP A 31 8.37 -6.91 32.16
N ARG A 32 9.41 -7.41 32.86
CA ARG A 32 10.80 -7.33 32.41
C ARG A 32 11.01 -8.06 31.08
N THR A 33 10.50 -9.28 30.94
CA THR A 33 10.58 -10.04 29.68
C THR A 33 9.88 -9.29 28.55
N GLY A 34 8.72 -8.68 28.81
CA GLY A 34 7.99 -7.83 27.86
C GLY A 34 8.80 -6.63 27.41
N THR A 35 9.42 -5.88 28.33
CA THR A 35 10.31 -4.75 28.00
C THR A 35 11.46 -5.19 27.10
N LEU A 36 12.17 -6.27 27.47
CA LEU A 36 13.30 -6.79 26.69
C LEU A 36 12.87 -7.25 25.29
N ALA A 37 11.73 -7.94 25.19
CA ALA A 37 11.19 -8.41 23.92
C ALA A 37 10.81 -7.27 22.98
N VAL A 38 10.09 -6.24 23.47
CA VAL A 38 9.72 -5.10 22.64
C VAL A 38 10.95 -4.29 22.24
N LEU A 39 11.91 -4.07 23.14
CA LEU A 39 13.18 -3.40 22.78
C LEU A 39 13.95 -4.18 21.70
N ALA A 40 14.02 -5.51 21.81
CA ALA A 40 14.67 -6.34 20.80
C ALA A 40 13.97 -6.21 19.43
N VAL A 41 12.64 -6.29 19.40
CA VAL A 41 11.87 -6.09 18.16
C VAL A 41 12.05 -4.68 17.61
N THR A 42 12.12 -3.67 18.46
CA THR A 42 12.34 -2.26 18.07
C THR A 42 13.69 -2.07 17.40
N LEU A 43 14.75 -2.66 17.96
CA LEU A 43 16.09 -2.62 17.36
C LEU A 43 16.14 -3.40 16.04
N TRP A 44 15.48 -4.56 15.98
CA TRP A 44 15.37 -5.31 14.73
C TRP A 44 14.67 -4.51 13.62
N ILE A 45 13.61 -3.77 13.95
CA ILE A 45 12.95 -2.85 13.01
C ILE A 45 13.91 -1.75 12.56
N ALA A 46 14.64 -1.13 13.48
CA ALA A 46 15.62 -0.10 13.12
C ALA A 46 16.74 -0.66 12.23
N MET A 47 17.24 -1.87 12.52
CA MET A 47 18.20 -2.57 11.68
C MET A 47 17.66 -2.85 10.28
N ALA A 48 16.39 -3.29 10.17
CA ALA A 48 15.76 -3.54 8.88
C ALA A 48 15.62 -2.26 8.04
N GLU A 49 15.30 -1.12 8.65
CA GLU A 49 15.25 0.17 7.93
C GLU A 49 16.64 0.63 7.49
N VAL A 50 17.71 0.39 8.27
CA VAL A 50 19.10 0.68 7.85
C VAL A 50 19.56 -0.29 6.76
N ASP A 51 19.23 -1.57 6.86
CA ASP A 51 19.57 -2.59 5.87
C ASP A 51 18.93 -2.29 4.50
N ARG A 52 17.71 -1.77 4.49
CA ARG A 52 17.05 -1.30 3.26
C ARG A 52 17.85 -0.20 2.56
N LEU A 53 18.34 0.80 3.31
CA LEU A 53 19.20 1.85 2.74
C LEU A 53 20.50 1.30 2.12
N ILE A 54 21.06 0.24 2.72
CA ILE A 54 22.25 -0.43 2.18
C ILE A 54 21.89 -1.22 0.92
N ALA A 55 20.77 -1.94 0.94
CA ALA A 55 20.28 -2.77 -0.17
C ALA A 55 19.83 -1.95 -1.39
N ASP A 56 19.45 -0.69 -1.18
CA ASP A 56 19.08 0.24 -2.25
C ASP A 56 20.30 0.78 -3.01
N SER A 57 21.54 0.46 -2.60
CA SER A 57 22.75 0.81 -3.36
C SER A 57 23.06 -0.22 -4.45
N ALA A 58 23.17 0.21 -5.70
CA ALA A 58 23.50 -0.65 -6.83
C ALA A 58 24.83 -0.27 -7.49
N THR A 59 25.54 -1.28 -8.02
CA THR A 59 26.70 -1.08 -8.88
C THR A 59 26.29 -0.61 -10.27
N ALA A 60 27.24 -0.15 -11.09
CA ALA A 60 26.98 0.19 -12.51
C ALA A 60 26.42 -0.99 -13.34
N THR A 61 26.61 -2.23 -12.87
CA THR A 61 26.04 -3.45 -13.46
C THR A 61 24.69 -3.85 -12.86
N GLY A 62 24.14 -3.02 -11.97
CA GLY A 62 22.86 -3.25 -11.31
C GLY A 62 22.89 -4.27 -10.18
N ARG A 63 24.04 -4.64 -9.61
CA ARG A 63 24.06 -5.59 -8.49
C ARG A 63 23.95 -4.83 -7.18
N SER A 64 23.13 -5.31 -6.25
CA SER A 64 23.02 -4.78 -4.89
C SER A 64 23.34 -5.82 -3.83
N ALA A 65 23.53 -5.37 -2.59
CA ALA A 65 23.93 -6.20 -1.47
C ALA A 65 23.28 -5.73 -0.16
N SER A 66 22.89 -6.67 0.69
CA SER A 66 22.23 -6.42 1.98
C SER A 66 23.14 -6.80 3.16
N ALA A 67 23.14 -5.99 4.21
CA ALA A 67 23.85 -6.26 5.47
C ALA A 67 23.26 -7.45 6.23
N SER A 68 21.94 -7.69 6.15
CA SER A 68 21.32 -8.85 6.82
C SER A 68 21.87 -10.19 6.33
N SER A 69 22.35 -10.26 5.09
CA SER A 69 23.00 -11.46 4.54
C SER A 69 24.36 -11.78 5.16
N LEU A 70 25.02 -10.80 5.80
CA LEU A 70 26.26 -11.03 6.57
C LEU A 70 26.01 -11.96 7.77
N GLN A 71 24.76 -12.04 8.22
CA GLN A 71 24.34 -12.81 9.40
C GLN A 71 23.40 -13.96 9.01
N ALA A 72 23.17 -14.18 7.72
CA ALA A 72 22.25 -15.19 7.23
C ALA A 72 22.76 -16.62 7.51
N LEU A 73 21.84 -17.58 7.35
CA LEU A 73 22.13 -18.99 7.54
C LEU A 73 23.06 -19.56 6.45
N ASP A 74 23.10 -18.94 5.27
CA ASP A 74 24.13 -19.18 4.25
C ASP A 74 25.17 -18.05 4.27
N PRO A 75 26.31 -18.27 4.94
CA PRO A 75 27.31 -17.23 5.12
C PRO A 75 28.15 -16.96 3.85
N ARG A 76 27.98 -17.74 2.76
CA ARG A 76 28.65 -17.49 1.48
C ARG A 76 28.10 -16.24 0.78
N LEU A 77 26.79 -16.01 0.90
CA LEU A 77 26.12 -14.82 0.35
C LEU A 77 26.73 -13.52 0.91
N GLY A 78 27.07 -13.52 2.21
CA GLY A 78 27.71 -12.37 2.84
C GLY A 78 29.14 -12.08 2.36
N GLN A 79 29.86 -13.07 1.81
CA GLN A 79 31.22 -12.86 1.29
C GLN A 79 31.23 -12.09 -0.03
N GLU A 80 30.31 -12.41 -0.94
CA GLU A 80 30.22 -11.76 -2.25
C GLU A 80 29.88 -10.26 -2.12
N ASN A 81 29.11 -9.91 -1.10
CA ASN A 81 28.66 -8.53 -0.86
C ASN A 81 29.79 -7.54 -0.61
N TRP A 82 30.89 -7.96 0.02
CA TRP A 82 32.04 -7.07 0.23
C TRP A 82 32.69 -6.64 -1.08
N GLY A 83 32.70 -7.52 -2.09
CA GLY A 83 33.17 -7.18 -3.44
C GLY A 83 32.22 -6.23 -4.17
N LEU A 84 30.90 -6.39 -3.96
CA LEU A 84 29.89 -5.50 -4.51
C LEU A 84 29.96 -4.10 -3.90
N TRP A 85 30.11 -3.99 -2.58
CA TRP A 85 30.26 -2.68 -1.94
C TRP A 85 31.59 -2.00 -2.30
N LEU A 86 32.64 -2.77 -2.57
CA LEU A 86 33.93 -2.22 -2.98
C LEU A 86 33.85 -1.59 -4.39
N SER A 87 33.03 -2.15 -5.29
CA SER A 87 32.87 -1.66 -6.66
C SER A 87 31.92 -0.47 -6.79
N LEU A 88 31.30 -0.01 -5.69
CA LEU A 88 30.52 1.22 -5.67
C LEU A 88 31.42 2.45 -5.87
N PRO A 89 30.88 3.55 -6.44
CA PRO A 89 31.51 4.87 -6.44
C PRO A 89 31.95 5.28 -5.02
N GLU A 90 33.05 6.02 -4.90
CA GLU A 90 33.68 6.30 -3.60
C GLU A 90 32.74 7.02 -2.62
N ASP A 91 31.97 8.00 -3.10
CA ASP A 91 30.99 8.73 -2.31
C ASP A 91 29.89 7.81 -1.76
N ILE A 92 29.30 6.95 -2.60
CA ILE A 92 28.29 5.97 -2.20
C ILE A 92 28.91 4.92 -1.26
N ARG A 93 30.12 4.45 -1.57
CA ARG A 93 30.86 3.48 -0.75
C ARG A 93 31.10 3.99 0.67
N GLN A 94 31.47 5.26 0.83
CA GLN A 94 31.64 5.86 2.16
C GLN A 94 30.31 5.95 2.92
N GLN A 95 29.21 6.30 2.25
CA GLN A 95 27.87 6.29 2.86
C GLN A 95 27.47 4.88 3.32
N VAL A 96 27.64 3.86 2.47
CA VAL A 96 27.38 2.45 2.81
C VAL A 96 28.25 2.00 3.99
N CYS A 97 29.52 2.38 4.04
CA CYS A 97 30.39 2.09 5.19
C CYS A 97 29.88 2.76 6.48
N GLY A 98 29.34 3.98 6.40
CA GLY A 98 28.70 4.64 7.54
C GLY A 98 27.44 3.89 8.01
N LEU A 99 26.59 3.46 7.08
CA LEU A 99 25.37 2.69 7.37
C LEU A 99 25.69 1.32 7.98
N LEU A 100 26.74 0.64 7.50
CA LEU A 100 27.21 -0.62 8.09
C LEU A 100 27.67 -0.44 9.55
N VAL A 101 28.32 0.68 9.90
CA VAL A 101 28.66 0.98 11.31
C VAL A 101 27.41 1.13 12.15
N ILE A 102 26.40 1.84 11.65
CA ILE A 102 25.12 2.02 12.36
C ILE A 102 24.43 0.66 12.54
N TYR A 103 24.38 -0.16 11.48
CA TYR A 103 23.82 -1.50 11.52
C TYR A 103 24.52 -2.38 12.58
N SER A 104 25.85 -2.45 12.57
CA SER A 104 26.62 -3.24 13.54
C SER A 104 26.45 -2.73 14.99
N ALA A 105 26.28 -1.41 15.18
CA ALA A 105 26.01 -0.86 16.51
C ALA A 105 24.62 -1.26 17.05
N LEU A 106 23.60 -1.22 16.18
CA LEU A 106 22.24 -1.68 16.52
C LEU A 106 22.23 -3.19 16.81
N ASP A 107 22.93 -3.96 15.98
CA ASP A 107 23.08 -5.41 16.13
C ASP A 107 23.74 -5.81 17.44
N ALA A 108 24.80 -5.11 17.87
CA ALA A 108 25.44 -5.37 19.15
C ALA A 108 24.47 -5.24 20.33
N VAL A 109 23.60 -4.23 20.31
CA VAL A 109 22.58 -4.05 21.36
C VAL A 109 21.46 -5.09 21.21
N PHE A 110 21.03 -5.40 19.99
CA PHE A 110 20.05 -6.44 19.71
C PHE A 110 20.52 -7.81 20.24
N ALA A 111 21.78 -8.17 19.99
CA ALA A 111 22.44 -9.38 20.48
C ALA A 111 22.38 -9.48 22.00
N ILE A 112 22.76 -8.42 22.72
CA ILE A 112 22.69 -8.37 24.19
C ILE A 112 21.26 -8.66 24.68
N LEU A 113 20.24 -8.09 24.05
CA LEU A 113 18.85 -8.26 24.45
C LEU A 113 18.35 -9.68 24.22
N TYR A 114 18.52 -10.23 23.02
CA TYR A 114 18.00 -11.57 22.71
C TYR A 114 18.79 -12.67 23.43
N ILE A 115 20.11 -12.52 23.60
CA ILE A 115 20.93 -13.45 24.40
C ILE A 115 20.48 -13.44 25.86
N THR A 116 20.15 -12.27 26.42
CA THR A 116 19.58 -12.17 27.77
C THR A 116 18.26 -12.95 27.89
N LEU A 117 17.40 -12.87 26.87
CA LEU A 117 16.15 -13.65 26.80
C LEU A 117 16.43 -15.15 26.70
N LEU A 118 17.33 -15.59 25.81
CA LEU A 118 17.72 -17.00 25.67
C LEU A 118 18.31 -17.54 26.97
N TYR A 119 19.23 -16.81 27.60
CA TYR A 119 19.83 -17.19 28.87
C TYR A 119 18.76 -17.35 29.96
N SER A 120 17.79 -16.44 30.04
CA SER A 120 16.71 -16.54 31.03
C SER A 120 15.87 -17.81 30.88
N PHE A 121 15.68 -18.32 29.65
CA PHE A 121 14.89 -19.51 29.38
C PHE A 121 15.69 -20.82 29.52
N PHE A 122 16.93 -20.83 29.02
CA PHE A 122 17.75 -22.04 28.91
C PHE A 122 18.75 -22.25 30.08
N SER A 123 18.84 -21.30 31.01
CA SER A 123 19.83 -21.32 32.12
C SER A 123 19.77 -22.58 33.02
N SER A 124 18.66 -23.31 33.03
CA SER A 124 18.48 -24.48 33.90
C SER A 124 19.33 -25.70 33.55
N LYS A 125 19.93 -25.77 32.35
CA LYS A 125 20.74 -26.92 31.91
C LYS A 125 22.13 -26.47 31.49
N PHE A 126 23.17 -27.21 31.91
CA PHE A 126 24.56 -26.89 31.58
C PHE A 126 24.81 -26.85 30.06
N MET A 127 24.39 -27.87 29.32
CA MET A 127 24.58 -27.92 27.86
C MET A 127 23.87 -26.79 27.13
N ALA A 128 22.68 -26.40 27.60
CA ALA A 128 21.95 -25.27 27.03
C ALA A 128 22.64 -23.92 27.34
N ARG A 129 23.23 -23.76 28.53
CA ARG A 129 24.08 -22.59 28.85
C ARG A 129 25.32 -22.51 27.95
N LEU A 130 25.96 -23.64 27.66
CA LEU A 130 27.10 -23.69 26.76
C LEU A 130 26.70 -23.31 25.33
N ALA A 131 25.53 -23.76 24.85
CA ALA A 131 24.99 -23.35 23.56
C ALA A 131 24.66 -21.84 23.52
N VAL A 132 24.07 -21.25 24.57
CA VAL A 132 23.90 -19.78 24.66
C VAL A 132 25.25 -19.06 24.65
N GLY A 133 26.26 -19.60 25.34
CA GLY A 133 27.62 -19.07 25.32
C GLY A 133 28.26 -19.10 23.93
N ALA A 134 28.04 -20.18 23.16
CA ALA A 134 28.48 -20.29 21.77
C ALA A 134 27.82 -19.25 20.87
N VAL A 135 26.50 -19.02 21.03
CA VAL A 135 25.78 -17.94 20.33
C VAL A 135 26.40 -16.57 20.65
N ALA A 136 26.63 -16.28 21.94
CA ALA A 136 27.23 -15.01 22.36
C ALA A 136 28.66 -14.81 21.83
N ALA A 137 29.47 -15.88 21.82
CA ALA A 137 30.82 -15.83 21.26
C ALA A 137 30.80 -15.63 19.73
N GLY A 138 29.86 -16.28 19.03
CA GLY A 138 29.65 -16.10 17.60
C GLY A 138 29.29 -14.67 17.23
N GLU A 139 28.30 -14.07 17.91
CA GLU A 139 27.91 -12.67 17.68
C GLU A 139 29.06 -11.69 17.96
N LEU A 140 29.80 -11.88 19.07
CA LEU A 140 30.95 -11.02 19.37
C LEU A 140 32.03 -11.12 18.30
N ALA A 141 32.33 -12.33 17.82
CA ALA A 141 33.30 -12.54 16.75
C ALA A 141 32.84 -11.90 15.43
N GLU A 142 31.56 -12.06 15.07
CA GLU A 142 30.98 -11.41 13.88
C GLU A 142 31.10 -9.88 13.96
N LEU A 143 30.73 -9.27 15.09
CA LEU A 143 30.82 -7.81 15.27
C LEU A 143 32.25 -7.28 15.11
N ILE A 144 33.25 -7.99 15.66
CA ILE A 144 34.66 -7.61 15.51
C ILE A 144 35.10 -7.71 14.05
N LEU A 145 34.76 -8.81 13.37
CA LEU A 145 35.13 -9.04 11.98
C LEU A 145 34.41 -8.06 11.04
N GLN A 146 33.14 -7.77 11.26
CA GLN A 146 32.40 -6.72 10.53
C GLN A 146 33.07 -5.36 10.70
N GLY A 147 33.44 -4.97 11.92
CA GLY A 147 34.15 -3.71 12.18
C GLY A 147 35.49 -3.61 11.46
N GLN A 148 36.26 -4.71 11.42
CA GLN A 148 37.48 -4.79 10.61
C GLN A 148 37.19 -4.70 9.11
N GLY A 149 36.10 -5.33 8.65
CA GLY A 149 35.71 -5.38 7.24
C GLY A 149 35.32 -4.00 6.73
N ILE A 150 34.52 -3.28 7.51
CA ILE A 150 34.14 -1.89 7.24
C ILE A 150 35.39 -0.99 7.18
N ARG A 151 36.35 -1.17 8.09
CA ARG A 151 37.60 -0.41 8.06
C ARG A 151 38.40 -0.66 6.78
N GLN A 152 38.50 -1.91 6.32
CA GLN A 152 39.21 -2.25 5.09
C GLN A 152 38.45 -1.74 3.84
N LEU A 153 37.12 -1.85 3.83
CA LEU A 153 36.27 -1.32 2.76
C LEU A 153 36.42 0.20 2.61
N ARG A 154 36.49 0.96 3.73
CA ARG A 154 36.78 2.41 3.71
C ARG A 154 38.14 2.76 3.14
N LEU A 155 39.10 1.84 3.20
CA LEU A 155 40.44 1.99 2.64
C LEU A 155 40.53 1.49 1.18
N GLY A 156 39.42 1.02 0.61
CA GLY A 156 39.36 0.51 -0.77
C GLY A 156 39.92 -0.91 -0.94
N THR A 157 39.95 -1.73 0.13
CA THR A 157 40.46 -3.11 0.07
C THR A 157 39.41 -4.12 0.51
N LEU A 158 39.50 -5.35 -0.02
CA LEU A 158 38.65 -6.47 0.40
C LEU A 158 39.05 -7.00 1.79
N PRO A 159 38.09 -7.56 2.58
CA PRO A 159 38.38 -8.20 3.86
C PRO A 159 39.32 -9.42 3.77
N ASP A 160 40.44 -9.44 4.48
CA ASP A 160 41.38 -10.59 4.49
C ASP A 160 40.87 -11.82 5.26
N PHE A 161 39.83 -11.65 6.09
CA PHE A 161 39.32 -12.63 7.06
C PHE A 161 37.91 -13.14 6.72
N LEU A 162 37.52 -13.11 5.44
CA LEU A 162 36.21 -13.61 4.99
C LEU A 162 35.94 -15.05 5.44
N GLY A 163 36.96 -15.91 5.49
CA GLY A 163 36.85 -17.28 5.99
C GLY A 163 36.55 -17.37 7.49
N SER A 164 37.10 -16.47 8.30
CA SER A 164 36.85 -16.40 9.74
C SER A 164 35.42 -15.96 10.07
N ALA A 165 34.83 -15.09 9.23
CA ALA A 165 33.44 -14.67 9.36
C ALA A 165 32.45 -15.83 9.15
N LEU A 166 32.75 -16.75 8.21
CA LEU A 166 31.96 -17.98 8.02
C LEU A 166 31.96 -18.85 9.28
N ILE A 167 33.12 -18.99 9.94
CA ILE A 167 33.26 -19.80 11.15
C ILE A 167 32.47 -19.17 12.29
N ALA A 168 32.58 -17.85 12.49
CA ALA A 168 31.82 -17.14 13.53
C ALA A 168 30.30 -17.31 13.34
N SER A 169 29.82 -17.11 12.11
CA SER A 169 28.42 -17.33 11.73
C SER A 169 27.99 -18.77 11.93
N GLY A 170 28.82 -19.73 11.55
CA GLY A 170 28.59 -21.15 11.77
C GLY A 170 28.45 -21.49 13.26
N VAL A 171 29.32 -20.98 14.13
CA VAL A 171 29.27 -21.20 15.58
C VAL A 171 27.96 -20.66 16.15
N LYS A 172 27.54 -19.46 15.74
CA LYS A 172 26.26 -18.86 16.15
C LYS A 172 25.07 -19.73 15.75
N TRP A 173 24.95 -20.08 14.46
CA TRP A 173 23.82 -20.85 13.95
C TRP A 173 23.78 -22.28 14.49
N VAL A 174 24.92 -22.94 14.68
CA VAL A 174 25.01 -24.24 15.35
C VAL A 174 24.56 -24.12 16.80
N GLY A 175 24.94 -23.05 17.51
CA GLY A 175 24.45 -22.75 18.86
C GLY A 175 22.93 -22.59 18.91
N LEU A 176 22.35 -21.79 18.01
CA LEU A 176 20.90 -21.60 17.90
C LEU A 176 20.17 -22.90 17.55
N ALA A 177 20.70 -23.68 16.60
CA ALA A 177 20.15 -24.99 16.22
C ALA A 177 20.20 -25.99 17.39
N ALA A 178 21.28 -26.00 18.18
CA ALA A 178 21.38 -26.81 19.38
C ALA A 178 20.31 -26.40 20.43
N LEU A 179 20.06 -25.11 20.62
CA LEU A 179 19.00 -24.62 21.51
C LEU A 179 17.61 -25.07 21.05
N LEU A 180 17.32 -24.99 19.75
CA LEU A 180 16.07 -25.51 19.17
C LEU A 180 15.94 -27.01 19.39
N LEU A 181 17.00 -27.77 19.13
CA LEU A 181 17.04 -29.22 19.35
C LEU A 181 16.82 -29.57 20.82
N PHE A 182 17.39 -28.80 21.75
CA PHE A 182 17.19 -29.00 23.19
C PHE A 182 15.73 -28.80 23.63
N VAL A 183 14.94 -27.98 22.94
CA VAL A 183 13.49 -27.90 23.18
C VAL A 183 12.80 -29.22 22.89
N PHE A 184 13.28 -30.01 21.91
CA PHE A 184 12.70 -31.30 21.56
C PHE A 184 13.30 -32.47 22.36
N ILE A 185 14.61 -32.46 22.62
CA ILE A 185 15.33 -33.52 23.34
C ILE A 185 14.95 -33.54 24.82
N TYR A 186 14.95 -32.40 25.50
CA TYR A 186 14.70 -32.35 26.94
C TYR A 186 13.18 -32.29 27.22
N PRO A 187 12.60 -33.29 27.89
CA PRO A 187 11.16 -33.30 28.20
C PRO A 187 10.72 -32.08 29.01
N SER A 188 11.59 -31.58 29.90
CA SER A 188 11.36 -30.36 30.69
C SER A 188 11.13 -29.12 29.82
N PHE A 189 11.95 -28.89 28.79
CA PHE A 189 11.77 -27.79 27.86
C PHE A 189 10.58 -28.03 26.93
N ARG A 190 10.41 -29.24 26.40
CA ARG A 190 9.29 -29.58 25.50
C ARG A 190 7.93 -29.37 26.16
N THR A 191 7.78 -29.86 27.39
CA THR A 191 6.53 -29.74 28.16
C THR A 191 6.29 -28.30 28.60
N SER A 192 7.33 -27.57 29.01
CA SER A 192 7.26 -26.15 29.33
C SER A 192 6.85 -25.32 28.11
N ALA A 193 7.52 -25.47 26.97
CA ALA A 193 7.24 -24.76 25.73
C ALA A 193 5.83 -25.10 25.19
N GLY A 194 5.49 -26.39 25.10
CA GLY A 194 4.19 -26.83 24.59
C GLY A 194 3.03 -26.40 25.49
N SER A 195 3.19 -26.45 26.81
CA SER A 195 2.18 -25.96 27.74
C SER A 195 2.06 -24.44 27.72
N CYS A 196 3.19 -23.72 27.66
CA CYS A 196 3.23 -22.26 27.52
C CYS A 196 2.53 -21.80 26.24
N LEU A 197 2.87 -22.38 25.09
CA LEU A 197 2.28 -22.05 23.79
C LEU A 197 0.77 -22.30 23.79
N ARG A 198 0.33 -23.46 24.29
CA ARG A 198 -1.09 -23.79 24.38
C ARG A 198 -1.85 -22.85 25.31
N ARG A 199 -1.23 -22.44 26.43
CA ARG A 199 -1.80 -21.48 27.39
C ARG A 199 -1.89 -20.08 26.79
N ALA A 200 -0.81 -19.61 26.17
CA ALA A 200 -0.76 -18.33 25.46
C ALA A 200 -1.81 -18.28 24.34
N TRP A 201 -1.89 -19.30 23.49
CA TRP A 201 -2.89 -19.39 22.43
C TRP A 201 -4.32 -19.31 22.97
N ARG A 202 -4.64 -20.08 24.03
CA ARG A 202 -5.97 -20.04 24.67
C ARG A 202 -6.28 -18.66 25.28
N ALA A 203 -5.29 -17.98 25.84
CA ALA A 203 -5.46 -16.65 26.42
C ALA A 203 -5.61 -15.57 25.33
N LEU A 204 -4.79 -15.60 24.28
CA LEU A 204 -4.88 -14.72 23.12
C LEU A 204 -6.22 -14.88 22.39
N PHE A 205 -6.65 -16.13 22.15
CA PHE A 205 -7.95 -16.39 21.54
C PHE A 205 -9.12 -15.89 22.39
N PHE A 206 -8.97 -15.88 23.72
CA PHE A 206 -9.97 -15.31 24.62
C PHE A 206 -10.03 -13.77 24.49
N HIS A 207 -8.93 -13.11 24.15
CA HIS A 207 -8.82 -11.66 23.89
C HIS A 207 -8.71 -11.31 22.40
N ARG A 208 -9.25 -12.17 21.53
CA ARG A 208 -9.09 -12.08 20.07
C ARG A 208 -9.43 -10.72 19.44
N PHE A 209 -10.30 -9.91 20.03
CA PHE A 209 -10.62 -8.57 19.53
C PHE A 209 -9.45 -7.60 19.71
N SER A 210 -8.87 -7.54 20.91
CA SER A 210 -7.68 -6.74 21.18
C SER A 210 -6.49 -7.25 20.37
N VAL A 211 -6.34 -8.58 20.26
CA VAL A 211 -5.28 -9.19 19.44
C VAL A 211 -5.43 -8.83 17.97
N ALA A 212 -6.63 -8.96 17.39
CA ALA A 212 -6.88 -8.64 15.98
C ALA A 212 -6.53 -7.18 15.68
N MET A 213 -6.93 -6.25 16.55
CA MET A 213 -6.58 -4.83 16.40
C MET A 213 -5.07 -4.60 16.42
N ILE A 214 -4.38 -5.13 17.44
CA ILE A 214 -2.93 -4.96 17.61
C ILE A 214 -2.16 -5.59 16.45
N VAL A 215 -2.60 -6.76 15.96
CA VAL A 215 -1.96 -7.43 14.82
C VAL A 215 -2.16 -6.63 13.54
N VAL A 216 -3.36 -6.12 13.26
CA VAL A 216 -3.62 -5.34 12.05
C VAL A 216 -2.87 -4.01 12.08
N ILE A 217 -2.96 -3.24 13.17
CA ILE A 217 -2.22 -1.98 13.31
C ILE A 217 -0.71 -2.22 13.34
N GLY A 218 -0.24 -3.24 14.06
CA GLY A 218 1.16 -3.61 14.14
C GLY A 218 1.72 -4.06 12.79
N ALA A 219 0.95 -4.82 11.99
CA ALA A 219 1.37 -5.23 10.66
C ALA A 219 1.55 -4.02 9.73
N LEU A 220 0.57 -3.11 9.70
CA LEU A 220 0.64 -1.89 8.88
C LEU A 220 1.74 -0.94 9.34
N ALA A 221 1.94 -0.81 10.66
CA ALA A 221 2.87 0.15 11.21
C ALA A 221 4.32 -0.37 11.28
N LEU A 222 4.56 -1.67 11.47
CA LEU A 222 5.88 -2.19 11.85
C LEU A 222 6.55 -3.10 10.84
N VAL A 223 5.80 -3.73 9.92
CA VAL A 223 6.38 -4.70 8.98
C VAL A 223 7.08 -3.95 7.84
N PRO A 224 8.42 -4.05 7.71
CA PRO A 224 9.22 -3.27 6.77
C PRO A 224 9.21 -3.87 5.36
N ILE A 225 8.01 -4.00 4.78
CA ILE A 225 7.84 -4.44 3.39
C ILE A 225 7.81 -3.19 2.51
N PRO A 226 8.68 -3.09 1.48
CA PRO A 226 8.66 -1.97 0.56
C PRO A 226 7.28 -1.73 -0.06
N GLY A 227 6.89 -0.47 -0.15
CA GLY A 227 5.66 -0.06 -0.81
C GLY A 227 4.55 0.31 0.15
N VAL A 228 3.48 -0.50 0.23
CA VAL A 228 2.25 -0.11 0.96
C VAL A 228 2.47 0.06 2.46
N ASN A 229 3.35 -0.75 3.04
CA ASN A 229 3.63 -0.67 4.48
C ASN A 229 4.49 0.53 4.86
N ASP A 230 5.08 1.24 3.90
CA ASP A 230 5.84 2.48 4.15
C ASP A 230 4.94 3.71 4.25
N GLN A 231 3.66 3.58 3.87
CA GLN A 231 2.69 4.68 3.91
C GLN A 231 2.47 5.21 5.33
N MET A 232 2.36 4.32 6.32
CA MET A 232 2.11 4.73 7.70
C MET A 232 3.32 5.45 8.32
N PRO A 233 4.55 4.91 8.23
CA PRO A 233 5.77 5.64 8.58
C PRO A 233 5.88 7.01 7.90
N ASP A 234 5.58 7.09 6.61
CA ASP A 234 5.69 8.34 5.85
C ASP A 234 4.66 9.40 6.30
N THR A 235 3.43 9.01 6.62
CA THR A 235 2.44 9.95 7.22
C THR A 235 2.88 10.49 8.59
N GLN A 236 3.74 9.77 9.31
CA GLN A 236 4.33 10.26 10.57
C GLN A 236 5.50 11.21 10.30
N ARG A 237 6.28 10.98 9.23
CA ARG A 237 7.33 11.91 8.77
C ARG A 237 6.76 13.27 8.40
N ALA A 238 5.55 13.33 7.84
CA ALA A 238 4.85 14.58 7.53
C ALA A 238 4.60 15.49 8.77
N TRP A 239 4.69 14.97 10.00
CA TRP A 239 4.57 15.77 11.23
C TRP A 239 5.76 16.70 11.46
N VAL A 240 6.90 16.42 10.84
CA VAL A 240 8.09 17.27 10.90
C VAL A 240 7.78 18.66 10.35
N ASP A 241 7.05 18.74 9.24
CA ASP A 241 6.66 20.00 8.60
C ASP A 241 5.32 20.56 9.13
N ALA A 242 4.36 19.70 9.46
CA ALA A 242 3.02 20.10 9.91
C ALA A 242 2.94 20.56 11.38
N GLY A 243 4.02 20.41 12.15
CA GLY A 243 4.11 20.75 13.57
C GLY A 243 3.58 19.67 14.52
N SER A 244 3.75 19.88 15.83
CA SER A 244 3.47 18.88 16.88
C SER A 244 1.99 18.59 17.12
N ASN A 245 1.07 19.39 16.57
CA ASN A 245 -0.37 19.24 16.80
C ASN A 245 -0.89 17.87 16.37
N LYS A 246 -0.48 17.36 15.20
CA LYS A 246 -0.91 16.04 14.71
C LYS A 246 -0.38 14.90 15.57
N PHE A 247 0.88 15.03 16.01
CA PHE A 247 1.50 14.10 16.95
C PHE A 247 0.73 14.05 18.27
N VAL A 248 0.35 15.20 18.84
CA VAL A 248 -0.41 15.28 20.09
C VAL A 248 -1.78 14.63 19.95
N VAL A 249 -2.54 14.97 18.90
CA VAL A 249 -3.88 14.39 18.67
C VAL A 249 -3.80 12.87 18.47
N THR A 250 -2.84 12.39 17.66
CA THR A 250 -2.62 10.95 17.45
C THR A 250 -2.22 10.25 18.75
N SER A 251 -1.40 10.89 19.59
CA SER A 251 -1.01 10.36 20.90
C SER A 251 -2.21 10.27 21.85
N CYS A 252 -3.09 11.29 21.86
CA CYS A 252 -4.34 11.25 22.61
C CYS A 252 -5.26 10.11 22.11
N ALA A 253 -5.35 9.90 20.79
CA ALA A 253 -6.08 8.78 20.21
C ALA A 253 -5.50 7.42 20.65
N ALA A 254 -4.18 7.25 20.59
CA ALA A 254 -3.50 6.04 21.05
C ALA A 254 -3.77 5.77 22.54
N LEU A 255 -3.68 6.80 23.40
CA LEU A 255 -3.99 6.68 24.83
C LEU A 255 -5.47 6.35 25.08
N LEU A 256 -6.40 6.99 24.38
CA LEU A 256 -7.84 6.72 24.50
C LEU A 256 -8.15 5.27 24.13
N VAL A 257 -7.61 4.78 23.01
CA VAL A 257 -7.82 3.42 22.53
C VAL A 257 -7.12 2.40 23.43
N SER A 258 -5.89 2.65 23.87
CA SER A 258 -5.20 1.80 24.85
C SER A 258 -5.95 1.73 26.18
N GLY A 259 -6.51 2.84 26.65
CA GLY A 259 -7.39 2.88 27.82
C GLY A 259 -8.67 2.05 27.62
N GLY A 260 -9.28 2.14 26.44
CA GLY A 260 -10.40 1.30 26.03
C GLY A 260 -10.04 -0.19 26.01
N LEU A 261 -8.91 -0.56 25.40
CA LEU A 261 -8.41 -1.95 25.38
C LEU A 261 -8.09 -2.47 26.78
N PHE A 262 -7.52 -1.63 27.65
CA PHE A 262 -7.31 -1.97 29.05
C PHE A 262 -8.65 -2.26 29.75
N TYR A 263 -9.63 -1.38 29.58
CA TYR A 263 -10.97 -1.56 30.14
C TYR A 263 -11.63 -2.84 29.63
N LEU A 264 -11.68 -3.05 28.31
CA LEU A 264 -12.23 -4.26 27.69
C LEU A 264 -11.49 -5.52 28.18
N GLY A 265 -10.16 -5.45 28.26
CA GLY A 265 -9.31 -6.49 28.83
C GLY A 265 -9.75 -6.86 30.24
N ARG A 266 -9.96 -5.88 31.12
CA ARG A 266 -10.45 -6.09 32.50
C ARG A 266 -11.84 -6.72 32.53
N ARG A 267 -12.77 -6.25 31.70
CA ARG A 267 -14.12 -6.84 31.59
C ARG A 267 -14.08 -8.31 31.14
N ARG A 268 -13.14 -8.65 30.26
CA ARG A 268 -12.88 -10.03 29.82
C ARG A 268 -12.18 -10.86 30.89
N SER A 269 -11.17 -10.32 31.57
CA SER A 269 -10.48 -11.00 32.66
C SER A 269 -11.45 -11.34 33.80
N GLU A 270 -12.38 -10.44 34.12
CA GLU A 270 -13.46 -10.72 35.08
C GLU A 270 -14.35 -11.88 34.62
N LEU A 271 -14.75 -11.90 33.35
CA LEU A 271 -15.51 -13.01 32.78
C LEU A 271 -14.72 -14.33 32.82
N ALA A 272 -13.41 -14.31 32.59
CA ALA A 272 -12.58 -15.49 32.71
C ALA A 272 -12.50 -15.97 34.17
N TRP A 273 -12.41 -15.05 35.12
CA TRP A 273 -12.40 -15.34 36.54
C TRP A 273 -13.68 -16.07 36.98
N SER A 274 -14.84 -15.54 36.59
CA SER A 274 -16.14 -16.16 36.92
C SER A 274 -16.31 -17.53 36.26
N LEU A 275 -15.81 -17.73 35.04
CA LEU A 275 -15.99 -18.98 34.30
C LEU A 275 -15.03 -20.12 34.70
N TYR A 276 -13.88 -19.81 35.33
CA TYR A 276 -12.84 -20.83 35.55
C TYR A 276 -12.20 -20.84 36.95
N PHE A 277 -12.31 -19.82 37.80
CA PHE A 277 -11.51 -19.78 39.04
C PHE A 277 -12.09 -20.61 40.20
N GLY A 278 -13.38 -20.49 40.51
CA GLY A 278 -14.06 -21.19 41.62
C GLY A 278 -15.02 -22.28 41.12
N VAL A 279 -16.01 -22.68 41.94
CA VAL A 279 -17.18 -23.46 41.48
C VAL A 279 -17.85 -22.62 40.38
N PRO A 280 -17.72 -23.00 39.10
CA PRO A 280 -18.11 -22.11 38.04
C PRO A 280 -19.63 -22.14 37.94
N ASP A 281 -20.25 -21.03 38.34
CA ASP A 281 -21.66 -20.81 38.03
C ASP A 281 -21.82 -20.74 36.51
N PRO A 282 -22.73 -21.53 35.91
CA PRO A 282 -23.11 -21.29 34.54
C PRO A 282 -23.63 -19.85 34.41
N PRO A 283 -23.65 -19.28 33.20
CA PRO A 283 -24.28 -17.97 33.00
C PRO A 283 -25.70 -17.99 33.58
N ASN A 284 -25.94 -17.29 34.68
CA ASN A 284 -27.20 -17.35 35.44
C ASN A 284 -28.14 -16.18 35.11
N GLU A 285 -27.66 -15.13 34.42
CA GLU A 285 -28.54 -14.04 33.98
C GLU A 285 -29.50 -14.54 32.89
N PRO A 286 -30.82 -14.29 33.00
CA PRO A 286 -31.78 -14.70 31.98
C PRO A 286 -31.48 -14.04 30.63
N PRO A 287 -31.86 -14.68 29.51
CA PRO A 287 -31.63 -14.12 28.19
C PRO A 287 -32.37 -12.80 28.02
N LYS A 288 -31.63 -11.72 27.75
CA LYS A 288 -32.20 -10.38 27.54
C LYS A 288 -32.50 -10.18 26.07
N TYR A 289 -33.68 -10.63 25.63
CA TYR A 289 -34.12 -10.54 24.23
C TYR A 289 -34.07 -9.11 23.65
N TRP A 290 -34.29 -8.08 24.47
CA TRP A 290 -34.19 -6.68 24.04
C TRP A 290 -32.81 -6.31 23.50
N MET A 291 -31.73 -6.96 23.95
CA MET A 291 -30.38 -6.70 23.42
C MET A 291 -30.20 -7.16 21.97
N TRP A 292 -31.04 -8.08 21.49
CA TRP A 292 -31.08 -8.52 20.10
C TRP A 292 -31.93 -7.61 19.22
N ALA A 293 -32.80 -6.80 19.84
CA ALA A 293 -33.50 -5.71 19.17
C ALA A 293 -32.66 -4.42 19.10
N LEU A 294 -31.53 -4.33 19.82
CA LEU A 294 -30.64 -3.16 19.75
C LEU A 294 -30.06 -2.93 18.34
N PRO A 295 -29.44 -3.89 17.64
CA PRO A 295 -28.92 -3.65 16.29
C PRO A 295 -29.97 -3.10 15.30
N PRO A 296 -31.17 -3.70 15.14
CA PRO A 296 -32.19 -3.14 14.25
C PRO A 296 -32.74 -1.79 14.74
N ALA A 297 -32.85 -1.57 16.05
CA ALA A 297 -33.28 -0.27 16.59
C ALA A 297 -32.23 0.82 16.31
N LEU A 298 -30.94 0.52 16.51
CA LEU A 298 -29.83 1.44 16.20
C LEU A 298 -29.74 1.73 14.70
N LEU A 299 -29.97 0.72 13.86
CA LEU A 299 -30.05 0.88 12.41
C LEU A 299 -31.21 1.81 12.03
N GLY A 300 -32.39 1.61 12.61
CA GLY A 300 -33.55 2.49 12.40
C GLY A 300 -33.32 3.93 12.88
N ILE A 301 -32.74 4.10 14.07
CA ILE A 301 -32.36 5.43 14.62
C ILE A 301 -31.33 6.09 13.71
N ALA A 302 -30.30 5.37 13.26
CA ALA A 302 -29.30 5.91 12.35
C ALA A 302 -29.92 6.34 11.01
N SER A 303 -30.83 5.55 10.44
CA SER A 303 -31.58 5.93 9.24
C SER A 303 -32.42 7.19 9.44
N ILE A 304 -33.08 7.34 10.60
CA ILE A 304 -33.86 8.54 10.95
C ILE A 304 -32.93 9.75 11.10
N ILE A 305 -31.81 9.60 11.81
CA ILE A 305 -30.84 10.69 11.99
C ILE A 305 -30.28 11.13 10.63
N VAL A 306 -29.93 10.19 9.75
CA VAL A 306 -29.49 10.49 8.38
C VAL A 306 -30.58 11.27 7.66
N ALA A 307 -31.83 10.80 7.65
CA ALA A 307 -32.94 11.49 6.98
C ALA A 307 -33.17 12.90 7.54
N MET A 308 -33.13 13.09 8.86
CA MET A 308 -33.31 14.39 9.51
C MET A 308 -32.15 15.36 9.26
N THR A 309 -30.91 14.87 9.18
CA THR A 309 -29.71 15.72 9.05
C THR A 309 -29.37 16.05 7.60
N THR A 310 -29.87 15.27 6.64
CA THR A 310 -29.51 15.38 5.22
C THR A 310 -30.71 15.70 4.33
N GLY A 311 -31.94 15.48 4.81
CA GLY A 311 -33.15 15.59 4.00
C GLY A 311 -33.34 14.43 3.00
N LEU A 312 -32.42 13.47 2.94
CA LEU A 312 -32.48 12.35 2.01
C LEU A 312 -33.27 11.18 2.58
N VAL A 313 -34.13 10.59 1.75
CA VAL A 313 -34.80 9.32 2.09
C VAL A 313 -33.78 8.20 2.01
N VAL A 314 -33.63 7.43 3.10
CA VAL A 314 -32.73 6.26 3.14
C VAL A 314 -33.43 5.06 2.50
N PRO A 315 -33.00 4.57 1.32
CA PRO A 315 -33.62 3.42 0.69
C PRO A 315 -33.31 2.15 1.50
N LEU A 316 -34.37 1.49 2.00
CA LEU A 316 -34.23 0.23 2.74
C LEU A 316 -34.14 -0.94 1.74
N GLY A 317 -32.92 -1.40 1.49
CA GLY A 317 -32.65 -2.51 0.56
C GLY A 317 -32.70 -3.89 1.21
N ARG A 318 -32.44 -4.93 0.40
CA ARG A 318 -32.31 -6.33 0.85
C ARG A 318 -31.27 -6.49 1.98
N GLN A 319 -30.15 -5.75 1.90
CA GLN A 319 -29.10 -5.78 2.92
C GLN A 319 -29.61 -5.28 4.27
N THR A 320 -30.39 -4.20 4.28
CA THR A 320 -31.02 -3.65 5.49
C THR A 320 -32.01 -4.64 6.10
N ALA A 321 -32.79 -5.32 5.26
CA ALA A 321 -33.68 -6.40 5.69
C ALA A 321 -32.90 -7.58 6.31
N VAL A 322 -31.75 -7.97 5.75
CA VAL A 322 -30.92 -9.05 6.30
C VAL A 322 -30.27 -8.62 7.63
N ALA A 323 -29.68 -7.42 7.68
CA ALA A 323 -28.98 -6.91 8.85
C ALA A 323 -29.91 -6.68 10.05
N GLY A 324 -31.12 -6.16 9.82
CA GLY A 324 -32.14 -6.03 10.85
C GLY A 324 -32.89 -7.34 11.14
N GLY A 325 -33.13 -8.15 10.10
CA GLY A 325 -33.94 -9.36 10.17
C GLY A 325 -33.25 -10.52 10.88
N ILE A 326 -31.94 -10.73 10.69
CA ILE A 326 -31.22 -11.85 11.34
C ILE A 326 -31.30 -11.77 12.88
N PRO A 327 -30.95 -10.64 13.54
CA PRO A 327 -31.07 -10.51 14.99
C PRO A 327 -32.50 -10.70 15.50
N LEU A 328 -33.50 -10.15 14.79
CA LEU A 328 -34.91 -10.31 15.14
C LEU A 328 -35.37 -11.75 14.99
N ALA A 329 -35.04 -12.42 13.88
CA ALA A 329 -35.38 -13.82 13.64
C ALA A 329 -34.75 -14.73 14.70
N VAL A 330 -33.47 -14.53 15.04
CA VAL A 330 -32.79 -15.25 16.10
C VAL A 330 -33.51 -15.07 17.44
N SER A 331 -33.96 -13.85 17.77
CA SER A 331 -34.73 -13.55 18.97
C SER A 331 -36.10 -14.23 18.96
N THR A 332 -36.88 -14.03 17.89
CA THR A 332 -38.24 -14.56 17.72
C THR A 332 -38.26 -16.09 17.74
N VAL A 333 -37.40 -16.75 16.96
CA VAL A 333 -37.28 -18.22 16.96
C VAL A 333 -36.92 -18.71 18.35
N SER A 334 -36.02 -18.03 19.05
CA SER A 334 -35.65 -18.41 20.41
C SER A 334 -36.79 -18.26 21.42
N ILE A 335 -37.65 -17.25 21.28
CA ILE A 335 -38.87 -17.08 22.09
C ILE A 335 -39.86 -18.22 21.79
N LEU A 336 -40.12 -18.50 20.51
CA LEU A 336 -41.01 -19.60 20.10
C LEU A 336 -40.52 -20.95 20.62
N LEU A 337 -39.21 -21.21 20.58
CA LEU A 337 -38.62 -22.44 21.13
C LEU A 337 -38.84 -22.56 22.65
N VAL A 338 -38.80 -21.45 23.40
CA VAL A 338 -39.16 -21.45 24.84
C VAL A 338 -40.64 -21.79 25.00
N LEU A 339 -41.52 -21.13 24.23
CA LEU A 339 -42.97 -21.30 24.36
C LEU A 339 -43.43 -22.73 24.02
N PHE A 340 -42.87 -23.34 22.97
CA PHE A 340 -43.34 -24.64 22.49
C PHE A 340 -42.63 -25.86 23.09
N SER A 341 -41.35 -25.76 23.47
CA SER A 341 -40.62 -26.92 24.01
C SER A 341 -39.85 -26.62 25.31
N GLY A 342 -40.19 -25.51 25.97
CA GLY A 342 -39.65 -25.16 27.27
C GLY A 342 -38.18 -24.68 27.25
N PRO A 343 -37.61 -24.40 28.43
CA PRO A 343 -36.29 -23.77 28.58
C PRO A 343 -35.09 -24.66 28.26
N GLY A 344 -35.29 -25.94 27.91
CA GLY A 344 -34.25 -26.91 27.56
C GLY A 344 -33.30 -27.30 28.71
N VAL A 345 -32.47 -28.33 28.49
CA VAL A 345 -31.54 -28.89 29.50
C VAL A 345 -30.54 -27.84 30.00
N PRO A 346 -30.29 -27.70 31.32
CA PRO A 346 -29.31 -26.75 31.86
C PRO A 346 -27.90 -26.93 31.27
N ILE A 347 -27.15 -25.83 31.16
CA ILE A 347 -25.77 -25.89 30.67
C ILE A 347 -24.90 -26.53 31.74
N THR A 348 -24.17 -27.59 31.37
CA THR A 348 -23.22 -28.24 32.28
C THR A 348 -22.07 -27.29 32.62
N PRO A 349 -21.77 -27.07 33.92
CA PRO A 349 -20.62 -26.28 34.35
C PRO A 349 -19.32 -26.85 33.80
N ARG A 350 -18.35 -25.97 33.54
CA ARG A 350 -16.99 -26.41 33.17
C ARG A 350 -16.25 -26.88 34.42
N PRO A 351 -15.25 -27.77 34.32
CA PRO A 351 -14.37 -28.01 35.46
C PRO A 351 -13.59 -26.72 35.78
N PRO A 352 -13.40 -26.38 37.07
CA PRO A 352 -12.59 -25.24 37.48
C PRO A 352 -11.17 -25.36 36.93
N ASN A 353 -10.63 -24.27 36.43
CA ASN A 353 -9.25 -24.13 35.98
C ASN A 353 -8.72 -22.72 36.34
N PRO A 354 -8.26 -22.52 37.60
CA PRO A 354 -7.75 -21.24 38.08
C PRO A 354 -6.60 -20.70 37.22
N GLN A 355 -5.74 -21.58 36.72
CA GLN A 355 -4.61 -21.20 35.87
C GLN A 355 -5.08 -20.53 34.57
N ARG A 356 -6.15 -21.04 33.95
CA ARG A 356 -6.73 -20.43 32.74
C ARG A 356 -7.29 -19.03 33.00
N ALA A 357 -7.93 -18.81 34.15
CA ALA A 357 -8.39 -17.47 34.55
C ALA A 357 -7.21 -16.50 34.73
N MET A 358 -6.15 -16.95 35.41
CA MET A 358 -4.94 -16.15 35.62
C MET A 358 -4.21 -15.84 34.31
N ASP A 359 -4.11 -16.79 33.38
CA ASP A 359 -3.49 -16.59 32.07
C ASP A 359 -4.27 -15.59 31.22
N ALA A 360 -5.61 -15.70 31.21
CA ALA A 360 -6.46 -14.74 30.53
C ALA A 360 -6.33 -13.34 31.15
N TRP A 361 -6.21 -13.23 32.48
CA TRP A 361 -5.94 -11.95 33.13
C TRP A 361 -4.61 -11.36 32.67
N ARG A 362 -3.50 -12.07 32.87
CA ARG A 362 -2.15 -11.59 32.51
C ARG A 362 -2.07 -11.17 31.04
N CYS A 363 -2.69 -11.94 30.15
CA CYS A 363 -2.75 -11.63 28.72
C CYS A 363 -3.47 -10.30 28.45
N GLY A 364 -4.60 -10.03 29.13
CA GLY A 364 -5.33 -8.76 28.97
C GLY A 364 -4.49 -7.55 29.39
N ASP A 365 -3.76 -7.66 30.51
CA ASP A 365 -2.87 -6.60 31.00
C ASP A 365 -1.70 -6.34 30.03
N VAL A 366 -1.09 -7.40 29.47
CA VAL A 366 -0.01 -7.28 28.49
C VAL A 366 -0.52 -6.63 27.19
N LEU A 367 -1.65 -7.11 26.64
CA LEU A 367 -2.17 -6.61 25.36
C LEU A 367 -2.48 -5.11 25.39
N ALA A 368 -3.01 -4.59 26.50
CA ALA A 368 -3.30 -3.16 26.63
C ALA A 368 -2.04 -2.28 26.48
N ILE A 369 -0.91 -2.77 27.00
CA ILE A 369 0.38 -2.08 26.95
C ILE A 369 1.08 -2.28 25.61
N VAL A 370 0.90 -3.44 24.97
CA VAL A 370 1.49 -3.73 23.66
C VAL A 370 1.07 -2.69 22.62
N LEU A 371 -0.16 -2.17 22.63
CA LEU A 371 -0.56 -1.12 21.67
C LEU A 371 0.27 0.18 21.85
N LEU A 372 0.59 0.56 23.08
CA LEU A 372 1.46 1.73 23.34
C LEU A 372 2.89 1.46 22.88
N ALA A 373 3.40 0.26 23.16
CA ALA A 373 4.69 -0.18 22.64
C ALA A 373 4.74 -0.17 21.10
N VAL A 374 3.69 -0.64 20.41
CA VAL A 374 3.56 -0.58 18.95
C VAL A 374 3.58 0.86 18.45
N SER A 375 2.92 1.78 19.16
CA SER A 375 2.94 3.21 18.81
C SER A 375 4.35 3.81 18.90
N GLY A 376 5.12 3.43 19.92
CA GLY A 376 6.54 3.82 20.04
C GLY A 376 7.43 3.18 18.96
N MET A 377 7.22 1.89 18.66
CA MET A 377 7.93 1.18 17.59
C MET A 377 7.67 1.79 16.21
N ALA A 378 6.45 2.25 15.95
CA ALA A 378 6.09 2.91 14.70
C ALA A 378 6.90 4.20 14.49
N LEU A 379 7.09 5.01 15.54
CA LEU A 379 7.94 6.20 15.49
C LEU A 379 9.40 5.84 15.20
N VAL A 380 9.93 4.80 15.85
CA VAL A 380 11.30 4.32 15.58
C VAL A 380 11.44 3.93 14.11
N ARG A 381 10.49 3.17 13.56
CA ARG A 381 10.49 2.81 12.14
C ARG A 381 10.46 4.04 11.22
N ALA A 382 9.59 5.01 11.50
CA ALA A 382 9.43 6.21 10.69
C ALA A 382 10.72 7.05 10.61
N PHE A 383 11.47 7.13 11.71
CA PHE A 383 12.59 8.07 11.82
C PHE A 383 13.98 7.40 11.85
N ALA A 384 14.09 6.07 11.85
CA ALA A 384 15.37 5.37 11.78
C ALA A 384 16.14 5.70 10.49
N ALA A 385 15.50 5.57 9.33
CA ALA A 385 16.14 5.80 8.03
C ALA A 385 16.57 7.27 7.81
N PRO A 386 15.73 8.31 8.06
CA PRO A 386 16.16 9.71 7.93
C PRO A 386 17.36 10.05 8.81
N LEU A 387 17.39 9.52 10.05
CA LEU A 387 18.52 9.72 10.96
C LEU A 387 19.79 9.03 10.50
N ALA A 388 19.67 7.80 9.96
CA ALA A 388 20.80 7.09 9.41
C ALA A 388 21.41 7.84 8.22
N LEU A 389 20.58 8.34 7.30
CA LEU A 389 21.03 9.16 6.16
C LEU A 389 21.70 10.46 6.58
N GLY A 390 21.14 11.15 7.58
CA GLY A 390 21.77 12.35 8.16
C GLY A 390 23.14 12.05 8.78
N LEU A 391 23.25 10.98 9.58
CA LEU A 391 24.50 10.58 10.23
C LEU A 391 25.64 10.22 9.27
N VAL A 392 25.31 9.74 8.07
CA VAL A 392 26.31 9.41 7.03
C VAL A 392 26.58 10.57 6.06
N GLY A 393 25.95 11.73 6.27
CA GLY A 393 26.12 12.91 5.45
C GLY A 393 25.42 12.87 4.10
N ALA A 394 24.52 11.90 3.87
CA ALA A 394 23.71 11.83 2.66
C ALA A 394 22.63 12.93 2.60
N VAL A 395 22.21 13.43 3.78
CA VAL A 395 21.27 14.54 3.93
C VAL A 395 21.84 15.55 4.94
N GLY A 396 21.67 16.84 4.69
CA GLY A 396 22.16 17.90 5.58
C GLY A 396 21.49 17.89 6.96
N PHE A 397 22.24 18.25 8.01
CA PHE A 397 21.71 18.44 9.37
C PHE A 397 20.92 19.75 9.49
N ASP A 398 19.64 19.72 9.14
CA ASP A 398 18.71 20.85 9.25
C ASP A 398 17.72 20.69 10.43
N ALA A 399 16.77 21.64 10.54
CA ALA A 399 15.72 21.59 11.56
C ALA A 399 14.80 20.36 11.43
N SER A 400 14.62 19.82 10.22
CA SER A 400 13.79 18.65 9.94
C SER A 400 14.42 17.37 10.49
N LEU A 401 15.74 17.25 10.39
CA LEU A 401 16.48 16.13 10.96
C LEU A 401 16.50 16.18 12.49
N TRP A 402 16.62 17.36 13.10
CA TRP A 402 16.47 17.53 14.55
C TRP A 402 15.05 17.17 15.05
N ALA A 403 14.01 17.49 14.28
CA ALA A 403 12.66 17.03 14.58
C ALA A 403 12.56 15.50 14.50
N SER A 404 13.13 14.89 13.46
CA SER A 404 13.21 13.43 13.30
C SER A 404 13.90 12.76 14.51
N PHE A 405 14.99 13.35 15.00
CA PHE A 405 15.71 12.87 16.18
C PHE A 405 14.82 12.89 17.43
N ARG A 406 14.08 13.98 17.66
CA ARG A 406 13.14 14.08 18.79
C ARG A 406 12.07 13.01 18.73
N TYR A 407 11.45 12.78 17.57
CA TYR A 407 10.42 11.75 17.43
C TYR A 407 10.97 10.33 17.61
N PHE A 408 12.17 10.04 17.09
CA PHE A 408 12.85 8.77 17.31
C PHE A 408 13.12 8.52 18.79
N VAL A 409 13.66 9.50 19.51
CA VAL A 409 13.92 9.41 20.96
C VAL A 409 12.62 9.21 21.75
N VAL A 410 11.56 9.95 21.41
CA VAL A 410 10.24 9.75 22.01
C VAL A 410 9.73 8.32 21.77
N GLY A 411 9.88 7.79 20.55
CA GLY A 411 9.55 6.40 20.23
C GLY A 411 10.29 5.39 21.10
N MET A 412 11.61 5.55 21.23
CA MET A 412 12.45 4.70 22.08
C MET A 412 12.06 4.80 23.57
N LEU A 413 11.74 6.00 24.06
CA LEU A 413 11.27 6.20 25.44
C LEU A 413 9.92 5.53 25.69
N ILE A 414 8.97 5.66 24.75
CA ILE A 414 7.66 4.98 24.84
C ILE A 414 7.86 3.46 24.93
N VAL A 415 8.71 2.89 24.08
CA VAL A 415 9.02 1.46 24.10
C VAL A 415 9.63 1.04 25.44
N ALA A 416 10.67 1.74 25.89
CA ALA A 416 11.40 1.41 27.11
C ALA A 416 10.51 1.52 28.36
N LEU A 417 9.58 2.48 28.38
CA LEU A 417 8.73 2.79 29.53
C LEU A 417 7.35 2.13 29.48
N ALA A 418 6.88 1.62 28.34
CA ALA A 418 5.53 1.06 28.20
C ALA A 418 5.20 -0.01 29.25
N PHE A 419 6.04 -1.04 29.38
CA PHE A 419 5.85 -2.13 30.35
C PHE A 419 6.11 -1.71 31.81
N PRO A 420 7.17 -0.95 32.15
CA PRO A 420 7.37 -0.44 33.51
C PRO A 420 6.23 0.47 33.99
N VAL A 421 5.80 1.43 33.17
CA VAL A 421 4.68 2.32 33.48
C VAL A 421 3.38 1.54 33.52
N GLY A 422 3.16 0.61 32.59
CA GLY A 422 2.01 -0.29 32.61
C GLY A 422 1.92 -1.12 33.89
N ALA A 423 3.04 -1.65 34.38
CA ALA A 423 3.10 -2.36 35.66
C ALA A 423 2.73 -1.45 36.84
N PHE A 424 3.23 -0.21 36.84
CA PHE A 424 2.89 0.80 37.84
C PHE A 424 1.40 1.16 37.81
N LEU A 425 0.85 1.46 36.63
CA LEU A 425 -0.56 1.79 36.44
C LEU A 425 -1.48 0.64 36.85
N VAL A 426 -1.17 -0.60 36.46
CA VAL A 426 -1.93 -1.79 36.88
C VAL A 426 -1.93 -1.95 38.40
N ARG A 427 -0.84 -1.57 39.08
CA ARG A 427 -0.74 -1.61 40.54
C ARG A 427 -1.53 -0.47 41.20
N CYS A 428 -1.50 0.73 40.66
CA CYS A 428 -2.25 1.87 41.20
C CYS A 428 -3.76 1.75 40.97
N LEU A 429 -4.16 1.21 39.82
CA LEU A 429 -5.56 0.96 39.45
C LEU A 429 -6.08 -0.38 40.01
N TRP A 430 -5.36 -0.97 40.97
CA TRP A 430 -5.71 -2.22 41.60
C TRP A 430 -6.82 -2.03 42.64
N GLY A 431 -8.02 -2.55 42.34
CA GLY A 431 -9.16 -2.52 43.24
C GLY A 431 -10.39 -1.83 42.64
N GLY A 432 -11.51 -1.91 43.35
CA GLY A 432 -12.76 -1.28 42.94
C GLY A 432 -13.35 -1.85 41.64
N ILE A 433 -13.83 -0.96 40.76
CA ILE A 433 -14.59 -1.32 39.54
C ILE A 433 -13.77 -2.04 38.45
N LEU A 434 -12.44 -2.05 38.54
CA LEU A 434 -11.52 -2.71 37.58
C LEU A 434 -10.85 -3.97 38.15
N ASP A 435 -11.19 -4.40 39.36
CA ASP A 435 -10.71 -5.68 39.92
C ASP A 435 -11.40 -6.84 39.20
N PRO A 436 -10.68 -7.71 38.47
CA PRO A 436 -11.30 -8.83 37.77
C PRO A 436 -11.85 -9.91 38.70
N ARG A 437 -11.58 -9.84 40.00
CA ARG A 437 -12.15 -10.76 41.00
C ARG A 437 -13.57 -10.35 41.40
N VAL A 438 -13.95 -9.10 41.18
CA VAL A 438 -15.24 -8.54 41.60
C VAL A 438 -16.22 -8.57 40.44
N ILE A 439 -17.37 -9.20 40.66
CA ILE A 439 -18.44 -9.21 39.66
C ILE A 439 -19.00 -7.79 39.50
N ALA A 440 -19.15 -7.37 38.25
CA ALA A 440 -19.61 -6.05 37.86
C ALA A 440 -20.95 -5.64 38.48
N GLY A 441 -20.88 -4.71 39.43
CA GLY A 441 -22.06 -4.03 39.99
C GLY A 441 -22.66 -3.00 39.03
N THR A 442 -23.68 -2.29 39.52
CA THR A 442 -24.43 -1.28 38.76
C THR A 442 -23.52 -0.17 38.22
N THR A 443 -22.57 0.32 39.03
CA THR A 443 -21.61 1.36 38.61
C THR A 443 -20.76 0.91 37.44
N THR A 444 -20.18 -0.29 37.50
CA THR A 444 -19.35 -0.82 36.40
C THR A 444 -20.17 -1.06 35.13
N LYS A 445 -21.44 -1.47 35.25
CA LYS A 445 -22.36 -1.57 34.12
C LYS A 445 -22.61 -0.20 33.48
N LYS A 446 -22.83 0.86 34.28
CA LYS A 446 -22.96 2.25 33.78
C LYS A 446 -21.70 2.72 33.05
N VAL A 447 -20.52 2.53 33.65
CA VAL A 447 -19.23 2.88 33.01
C VAL A 447 -19.05 2.11 31.69
N THR A 448 -19.41 0.83 31.64
CA THR A 448 -19.35 0.04 30.40
C THR A 448 -20.21 0.65 29.28
N VAL A 449 -21.41 1.10 29.62
CA VAL A 449 -22.30 1.77 28.66
C VAL A 449 -21.71 3.11 28.23
N ILE A 450 -21.19 3.91 29.15
CA ILE A 450 -20.55 5.20 28.82
C ILE A 450 -19.36 4.99 27.86
N VAL A 451 -18.47 4.05 28.15
CA VAL A 451 -17.33 3.73 27.27
C VAL A 451 -17.83 3.30 25.89
N ALA A 452 -18.82 2.41 25.82
CA ALA A 452 -19.41 1.98 24.55
C ALA A 452 -20.02 3.17 23.78
N LEU A 453 -20.71 4.10 24.46
CA LEU A 453 -21.30 5.29 23.84
C LEU A 453 -20.26 6.29 23.35
N VAL A 454 -19.15 6.49 24.09
CA VAL A 454 -18.05 7.36 23.65
C VAL A 454 -17.45 6.83 22.35
N PHE A 455 -17.15 5.53 22.28
CA PHE A 455 -16.58 4.91 21.08
C PHE A 455 -17.59 4.79 19.94
N MET A 456 -18.86 4.55 20.23
CA MET A 456 -19.94 4.62 19.25
C MET A 456 -20.10 6.04 18.68
N GLY A 457 -20.04 7.07 19.54
CA GLY A 457 -20.06 8.46 19.14
C GLY A 457 -18.86 8.85 18.27
N ALA A 458 -17.67 8.34 18.59
CA ALA A 458 -16.49 8.51 17.73
C ALA A 458 -16.70 7.89 16.35
N GLY A 459 -17.15 6.62 16.29
CA GLY A 459 -17.48 5.97 15.01
C GLY A 459 -18.55 6.71 14.21
N PHE A 460 -19.60 7.19 14.87
CA PHE A 460 -20.66 7.97 14.25
C PHE A 460 -20.17 9.34 13.74
N ALA A 461 -19.28 10.02 14.47
CA ALA A 461 -18.68 11.28 14.02
C ALA A 461 -17.85 11.09 12.74
N PHE A 462 -17.05 10.00 12.66
CA PHE A 462 -16.33 9.63 11.44
C PHE A 462 -17.28 9.24 10.30
N ALA A 463 -18.43 8.61 10.58
CA ALA A 463 -19.41 8.28 9.56
C ALA A 463 -20.06 9.52 8.93
N MET A 464 -20.41 10.50 9.76
CA MET A 464 -21.09 11.73 9.32
C MET A 464 -20.14 12.75 8.67
N ASN A 465 -18.90 12.84 9.18
CA ASN A 465 -17.92 13.84 8.75
C ASN A 465 -16.52 13.22 8.56
N PRO A 466 -16.37 12.24 7.65
CA PRO A 466 -15.12 11.48 7.52
C PRO A 466 -13.92 12.38 7.21
N VAL A 467 -14.04 13.32 6.27
CA VAL A 467 -12.95 14.21 5.87
C VAL A 467 -12.51 15.11 7.04
N ALA A 468 -13.44 15.79 7.70
CA ALA A 468 -13.12 16.72 8.79
C ALA A 468 -12.51 15.98 10.01
N MET A 469 -13.08 14.83 10.38
CA MET A 469 -12.56 14.03 11.50
C MET A 469 -11.19 13.45 11.19
N SER A 470 -10.96 12.98 9.94
CA SER A 470 -9.66 12.48 9.52
C SER A 470 -8.61 13.58 9.41
N LYS A 471 -8.98 14.76 8.91
CA LYS A 471 -8.12 15.94 8.90
C LYS A 471 -7.73 16.31 10.32
N PHE A 472 -8.65 16.26 11.30
CA PHE A 472 -8.32 16.52 12.71
C PHE A 472 -7.38 15.45 13.30
N ALA A 473 -7.72 14.17 13.14
CA ALA A 473 -7.01 13.06 13.77
C ALA A 473 -5.68 12.67 13.09
N GLY A 474 -5.51 12.99 11.81
CA GLY A 474 -4.45 12.45 10.96
C GLY A 474 -4.68 10.97 10.59
N VAL A 475 -3.89 10.44 9.65
CA VAL A 475 -4.06 9.06 9.15
C VAL A 475 -3.92 8.01 10.27
N PRO A 476 -2.84 8.03 11.11
CA PRO A 476 -2.71 7.04 12.18
C PRO A 476 -3.78 7.19 13.27
N GLY A 477 -4.13 8.43 13.64
CA GLY A 477 -5.19 8.69 14.61
C GLY A 477 -6.56 8.22 14.13
N THR A 478 -6.86 8.42 12.85
CA THR A 478 -8.08 7.91 12.21
C THR A 478 -8.16 6.40 12.31
N ALA A 479 -7.11 5.68 11.89
CA ALA A 479 -7.06 4.21 11.95
C ALA A 479 -7.26 3.69 13.39
N LEU A 480 -6.61 4.31 14.37
CA LEU A 480 -6.74 3.93 15.78
C LEU A 480 -8.17 4.16 16.31
N LEU A 481 -8.76 5.33 16.04
CA LEU A 481 -10.08 5.69 16.57
C LEU A 481 -11.20 4.87 15.94
N THR A 482 -11.18 4.66 14.62
CA THR A 482 -12.24 3.92 13.91
C THR A 482 -12.15 2.42 14.21
N MET A 483 -10.95 1.81 14.22
CA MET A 483 -10.80 0.42 14.67
C MET A 483 -11.13 0.27 16.15
N GLY A 484 -10.66 1.21 16.98
CA GLY A 484 -10.97 1.24 18.41
C GLY A 484 -12.47 1.31 18.67
N ALA A 485 -13.20 2.11 17.90
CA ALA A 485 -14.66 2.19 17.97
C ALA A 485 -15.33 0.82 17.78
N TRP A 486 -14.98 0.11 16.70
CA TRP A 486 -15.51 -1.24 16.45
C TRP A 486 -15.14 -2.24 17.54
N VAL A 487 -13.87 -2.26 17.94
CA VAL A 487 -13.36 -3.21 18.95
C VAL A 487 -14.04 -2.99 20.30
N MET A 488 -14.29 -1.73 20.68
CA MET A 488 -14.99 -1.40 21.92
C MET A 488 -16.47 -1.73 21.85
N VAL A 489 -17.18 -1.29 20.81
CA VAL A 489 -18.63 -1.52 20.67
C VAL A 489 -18.94 -3.01 20.57
N ILE A 490 -18.25 -3.75 19.70
CA ILE A 490 -18.44 -5.20 19.54
C ILE A 490 -17.94 -5.94 20.78
N GLY A 491 -16.73 -5.61 21.27
CA GLY A 491 -16.10 -6.30 22.38
C GLY A 491 -16.92 -6.21 23.67
N LEU A 492 -17.38 -5.01 24.05
CA LEU A 492 -18.19 -4.80 25.25
C LEU A 492 -19.58 -5.42 25.12
N SER A 493 -20.19 -5.37 23.93
CA SER A 493 -21.47 -6.04 23.65
C SER A 493 -21.34 -7.57 23.80
N VAL A 494 -20.26 -8.16 23.28
CA VAL A 494 -19.98 -9.59 23.43
C VAL A 494 -19.75 -9.97 24.89
N VAL A 495 -19.06 -9.13 25.68
CA VAL A 495 -18.92 -9.38 27.12
C VAL A 495 -20.28 -9.37 27.83
N ALA A 496 -21.16 -8.42 27.50
CA ALA A 496 -22.49 -8.34 28.08
C ALA A 496 -23.37 -9.56 27.70
N LEU A 497 -23.28 -10.04 26.46
CA LEU A 497 -24.02 -11.20 25.97
C LEU A 497 -23.47 -12.55 26.46
N GLN A 498 -22.18 -12.64 26.79
CA GLN A 498 -21.55 -13.87 27.30
C GLN A 498 -21.86 -14.17 28.77
N ARG A 499 -22.40 -13.20 29.52
CA ARG A 499 -22.87 -13.41 30.91
C ARG A 499 -24.28 -13.98 31.02
N GLN A 500 -25.03 -13.91 29.92
CA GLN A 500 -26.39 -14.40 29.87
C GLN A 500 -26.40 -15.86 29.46
N VAL A 501 -27.46 -16.56 29.85
CA VAL A 501 -27.79 -17.84 29.22
C VAL A 501 -27.90 -17.60 27.69
N PRO A 502 -27.23 -18.40 26.84
CA PRO A 502 -27.39 -18.31 25.40
C PRO A 502 -28.87 -18.42 25.01
N LEU A 503 -29.25 -17.75 23.92
CA LEU A 503 -30.60 -17.91 23.39
C LEU A 503 -30.89 -19.39 23.08
N GLN A 504 -32.16 -19.80 23.21
CA GLN A 504 -32.54 -21.21 23.09
C GLN A 504 -32.14 -21.86 21.77
N LEU A 505 -32.20 -21.11 20.67
CA LEU A 505 -31.72 -21.57 19.37
C LEU A 505 -30.28 -22.08 19.46
N PHE A 506 -29.39 -21.29 20.04
CA PHE A 506 -27.96 -21.61 20.18
C PHE A 506 -27.72 -22.72 21.20
N LYS A 507 -28.51 -22.73 22.28
CA LYS A 507 -28.44 -23.78 23.30
C LYS A 507 -28.77 -25.16 22.73
N ARG A 508 -29.79 -25.27 21.87
CA ARG A 508 -30.20 -26.54 21.23
C ARG A 508 -29.17 -27.10 20.25
N ILE A 509 -28.42 -26.23 19.56
CA ILE A 509 -27.32 -26.66 18.69
C ILE A 509 -26.00 -26.88 19.47
N GLY A 510 -26.05 -26.90 20.80
CA GLY A 510 -24.91 -27.21 21.66
C GLY A 510 -23.94 -26.05 21.93
N LEU A 511 -24.29 -24.82 21.54
CA LEU A 511 -23.45 -23.66 21.82
C LEU A 511 -23.62 -23.20 23.27
N ARG A 512 -22.49 -22.91 23.92
CA ARG A 512 -22.42 -22.41 25.30
C ARG A 512 -22.39 -20.88 25.40
N ALA A 513 -22.43 -20.18 24.26
CA ALA A 513 -22.41 -18.73 24.16
C ALA A 513 -23.10 -18.29 22.87
N ASN A 514 -23.65 -17.07 22.87
CA ASN A 514 -24.22 -16.45 21.67
C ASN A 514 -23.12 -16.17 20.61
N PRO A 515 -23.25 -16.68 19.37
CA PRO A 515 -22.20 -16.59 18.33
C PRO A 515 -22.22 -15.25 17.57
N VAL A 516 -22.12 -14.12 18.28
CA VAL A 516 -22.27 -12.76 17.71
C VAL A 516 -21.36 -12.50 16.51
N ILE A 517 -20.08 -12.90 16.59
CA ILE A 517 -19.11 -12.68 15.49
C ILE A 517 -19.49 -13.50 14.27
N SER A 518 -19.87 -14.76 14.45
CA SER A 518 -20.28 -15.62 13.35
C SER A 518 -21.52 -15.06 12.67
N LEU A 519 -22.47 -14.52 13.43
CA LEU A 519 -23.65 -13.86 12.87
C LEU A 519 -23.29 -12.56 12.13
N LEU A 520 -22.39 -11.74 12.67
CA LEU A 520 -21.90 -10.54 11.99
C LEU A 520 -21.19 -10.89 10.69
N ALA A 521 -20.36 -11.94 10.69
CA ALA A 521 -19.69 -12.44 9.49
C ALA A 521 -20.71 -12.97 8.46
N VAL A 522 -21.78 -13.64 8.91
CA VAL A 522 -22.87 -14.07 8.02
C VAL A 522 -23.61 -12.87 7.43
N VAL A 523 -23.92 -11.83 8.22
CA VAL A 523 -24.57 -10.60 7.71
C VAL A 523 -23.70 -9.95 6.64
N LEU A 524 -22.39 -9.78 6.89
CA LEU A 524 -21.43 -9.22 5.94
C LEU A 524 -21.26 -10.09 4.69
N ALA A 525 -21.23 -11.42 4.86
CA ALA A 525 -21.10 -12.36 3.75
C ALA A 525 -22.35 -12.35 2.88
N VAL A 526 -23.55 -12.51 3.47
CA VAL A 526 -24.83 -12.49 2.75
C VAL A 526 -25.04 -11.14 2.05
N GLY A 527 -24.61 -10.04 2.65
CA GLY A 527 -24.65 -8.71 2.04
C GLY A 527 -23.69 -8.53 0.86
N SER A 528 -22.62 -9.33 0.79
CA SER A 528 -21.56 -9.28 -0.24
C SER A 528 -21.69 -10.36 -1.33
N LEU A 529 -22.39 -11.46 -1.06
CA LEU A 529 -22.64 -12.53 -2.05
C LEU A 529 -23.45 -11.99 -3.24
N ASN A 530 -23.21 -12.52 -4.44
CA ASN A 530 -23.79 -12.05 -5.71
C ASN A 530 -23.47 -10.58 -6.05
N GLY A 531 -22.26 -10.11 -5.70
CA GLY A 531 -21.79 -8.76 -6.05
C GLY A 531 -22.29 -7.66 -5.11
N GLY A 532 -23.14 -7.93 -4.13
CA GLY A 532 -23.63 -6.90 -3.19
C GLY A 532 -24.44 -5.78 -3.86
N ASN A 533 -24.61 -4.65 -3.16
CA ASN A 533 -25.37 -3.51 -3.69
C ASN A 533 -24.59 -2.83 -4.84
N PRO A 534 -25.15 -2.75 -6.06
CA PRO A 534 -24.46 -2.18 -7.22
C PRO A 534 -24.09 -0.70 -7.03
N VAL A 535 -24.85 0.05 -6.22
CA VAL A 535 -24.64 1.49 -5.96
C VAL A 535 -23.41 1.75 -5.08
N LEU A 536 -22.99 0.78 -4.26
CA LEU A 536 -22.00 0.99 -3.21
C LEU A 536 -20.65 1.53 -3.73
N HIS A 537 -20.19 1.01 -4.87
CA HIS A 537 -18.91 1.35 -5.50
C HIS A 537 -19.09 1.80 -6.95
N HIS A 538 -20.24 2.41 -7.23
CA HIS A 538 -20.53 2.98 -8.52
C HIS A 538 -19.55 4.12 -8.85
N VAL A 539 -19.14 4.20 -10.11
CA VAL A 539 -18.29 5.31 -10.58
C VAL A 539 -19.02 6.65 -10.42
N ARG A 540 -18.30 7.72 -10.07
CA ARG A 540 -18.92 9.04 -9.93
C ARG A 540 -19.13 9.65 -11.32
N GLU A 541 -20.35 10.09 -11.58
CA GLU A 541 -20.76 10.73 -12.83
C GLU A 541 -21.25 12.16 -12.55
N LYS A 542 -21.15 13.04 -13.55
CA LYS A 542 -21.63 14.43 -13.40
C LYS A 542 -23.13 14.55 -13.64
N ALA A 543 -23.67 13.94 -14.71
CA ALA A 543 -25.10 13.87 -14.96
C ALA A 543 -25.48 12.65 -15.83
N ALA A 544 -25.66 11.48 -15.21
CA ALA A 544 -26.01 10.23 -15.91
C ALA A 544 -27.20 10.37 -16.88
N SER A 545 -28.21 11.17 -16.54
CA SER A 545 -29.36 11.43 -17.41
C SER A 545 -29.07 12.35 -18.59
N ALA A 546 -28.15 13.31 -18.45
CA ALA A 546 -27.74 14.19 -19.54
C ALA A 546 -26.74 13.50 -20.48
N ALA A 547 -25.90 12.60 -19.95
CA ALA A 547 -24.97 11.78 -20.72
C ALA A 547 -25.70 10.85 -21.72
N ILE A 548 -26.84 10.28 -21.29
CA ILE A 548 -27.70 9.45 -22.13
C ILE A 548 -28.32 10.26 -23.29
N GLU A 549 -28.64 11.53 -23.06
CA GLU A 549 -29.20 12.42 -24.09
C GLU A 549 -28.13 13.02 -25.02
N ALA A 550 -26.91 13.27 -24.51
CA ALA A 550 -25.82 13.90 -25.26
C ALA A 550 -25.08 12.95 -26.21
N GLY A 551 -25.15 11.63 -25.98
CA GLY A 551 -24.31 10.65 -26.68
C GLY A 551 -22.86 10.68 -26.18
N LEU A 552 -22.06 9.67 -26.57
CA LEU A 552 -20.62 9.69 -26.31
C LEU A 552 -19.98 10.84 -27.10
N ALA A 553 -19.06 11.57 -26.46
CA ALA A 553 -18.30 12.61 -27.15
C ALA A 553 -17.44 11.97 -28.26
N ASP A 554 -17.44 12.58 -29.44
CA ASP A 554 -16.69 12.10 -30.60
C ASP A 554 -15.18 12.21 -30.32
N ARG A 555 -14.46 11.10 -30.51
CA ARG A 555 -13.01 11.01 -30.23
C ARG A 555 -12.27 10.84 -31.55
N PRO A 556 -11.17 11.55 -31.78
CA PRO A 556 -10.41 11.39 -33.01
C PRO A 556 -9.85 9.96 -33.10
N SER A 557 -9.93 9.39 -34.29
CA SER A 557 -9.22 8.16 -34.63
C SER A 557 -7.70 8.33 -34.52
N LEU A 558 -6.96 7.22 -34.45
CA LEU A 558 -5.50 7.27 -34.40
C LEU A 558 -4.88 8.05 -35.58
N ALA A 559 -5.43 7.88 -36.79
CA ALA A 559 -4.99 8.58 -37.99
C ALA A 559 -5.30 10.08 -37.92
N GLU A 560 -6.52 10.47 -37.51
CA GLU A 560 -6.88 11.89 -37.32
C GLU A 560 -6.02 12.56 -36.23
N ALA A 561 -5.70 11.84 -35.16
CA ALA A 561 -4.80 12.32 -34.12
C ALA A 561 -3.36 12.50 -34.64
N PHE A 562 -2.89 11.61 -35.51
CA PHE A 562 -1.58 11.71 -36.18
C PHE A 562 -1.50 12.92 -37.10
N ASP A 563 -2.49 13.12 -37.98
CA ASP A 563 -2.58 14.30 -38.85
C ASP A 563 -2.67 15.60 -38.03
N SER A 564 -3.47 15.58 -36.96
CA SER A 564 -3.59 16.70 -36.03
C SER A 564 -2.27 17.00 -35.33
N TRP A 565 -1.44 16.00 -35.04
CA TRP A 565 -0.11 16.17 -34.46
C TRP A 565 0.89 16.76 -35.46
N LEU A 566 0.90 16.26 -36.71
CA LEU A 566 1.75 16.77 -37.77
C LEU A 566 1.49 18.25 -38.07
N THR A 567 0.22 18.66 -38.08
CA THR A 567 -0.20 20.03 -38.40
C THR A 567 0.02 21.05 -37.27
N ARG A 568 0.44 20.63 -36.08
CA ARG A 568 0.83 21.57 -35.02
C ARG A 568 2.08 22.33 -35.47
N ASP A 569 2.00 23.66 -35.46
CA ASP A 569 3.12 24.56 -35.77
C ASP A 569 4.17 24.46 -34.66
N ALA A 570 5.02 23.45 -34.79
CA ALA A 570 6.10 23.13 -33.88
C ALA A 570 7.34 23.04 -34.76
N ASN A 571 8.06 24.15 -34.91
CA ASN A 571 9.40 24.22 -35.53
C ASN A 571 10.37 23.34 -34.71
N CYS A 572 10.22 22.03 -34.84
CA CYS A 572 10.88 20.99 -34.05
C CYS A 572 11.59 19.95 -34.92
N GLY A 573 11.77 20.28 -36.19
CA GLY A 573 12.72 19.60 -37.05
C GLY A 573 14.14 19.79 -36.51
N ILE A 574 14.79 18.68 -36.20
CA ILE A 574 16.16 18.63 -35.73
C ILE A 574 17.04 18.20 -36.91
N ASP A 575 18.13 18.93 -37.15
CA ASP A 575 19.14 18.52 -38.13
C ASP A 575 19.90 17.31 -37.59
N VAL A 576 19.73 16.14 -38.20
CA VAL A 576 20.47 14.94 -37.81
C VAL A 576 21.65 14.73 -38.77
N THR A 577 22.85 14.68 -38.23
CA THR A 577 24.05 14.24 -38.96
C THR A 577 24.13 12.72 -38.93
N SER A 578 24.43 12.11 -40.08
CA SER A 578 24.70 10.68 -40.17
C SER A 578 25.93 10.29 -39.32
N VAL A 579 26.09 8.99 -39.07
CA VAL A 579 27.28 8.42 -38.37
C VAL A 579 28.59 8.79 -39.08
N GLU A 580 28.54 9.13 -40.37
CA GLU A 580 29.67 9.56 -41.20
C GLU A 580 29.86 11.10 -41.22
N GLY A 581 29.09 11.86 -40.42
CA GLY A 581 29.20 13.32 -40.30
C GLY A 581 28.54 14.12 -41.42
N VAL A 582 27.66 13.49 -42.22
CA VAL A 582 26.95 14.16 -43.33
C VAL A 582 25.60 14.67 -42.84
N LYS A 583 25.31 15.97 -43.04
CA LYS A 583 23.98 16.55 -42.76
C LYS A 583 22.94 15.91 -43.68
N GLY A 584 21.85 15.36 -43.11
CA GLY A 584 20.72 14.82 -43.88
C GLY A 584 20.04 15.88 -44.75
N ALA A 585 19.34 15.47 -45.82
CA ALA A 585 18.61 16.42 -46.67
C ALA A 585 17.27 16.83 -46.04
N HIS A 586 16.74 16.01 -45.12
CA HIS A 586 15.55 16.31 -44.32
C HIS A 586 15.88 16.47 -42.82
N GLN A 587 15.08 17.29 -42.13
CA GLN A 587 15.09 17.34 -40.67
C GLN A 587 14.28 16.18 -40.09
N VAL A 588 14.53 15.87 -38.82
CA VAL A 588 13.80 14.84 -38.07
C VAL A 588 12.93 15.51 -37.03
N ARG A 589 11.63 15.20 -37.05
CA ARG A 589 10.71 15.53 -35.98
C ARG A 589 10.55 14.33 -35.04
N PRO A 590 11.05 14.41 -33.79
CA PRO A 590 10.88 13.32 -32.84
C PRO A 590 9.41 13.18 -32.43
N MET A 591 8.92 11.94 -32.38
CA MET A 591 7.61 11.60 -31.83
C MET A 591 7.79 10.84 -30.52
N ILE A 592 7.36 11.43 -29.41
CA ILE A 592 7.51 10.85 -28.08
C ILE A 592 6.24 10.10 -27.68
N LEU A 593 6.42 8.83 -27.30
CA LEU A 593 5.40 7.96 -26.72
C LEU A 593 5.76 7.71 -25.26
N VAL A 594 4.95 8.24 -24.34
CA VAL A 594 5.25 8.16 -22.91
C VAL A 594 4.51 6.99 -22.27
N ALA A 595 5.23 6.16 -21.52
CA ALA A 595 4.68 5.13 -20.65
C ALA A 595 4.99 5.50 -19.20
N ALA A 596 3.96 5.80 -18.41
CA ALA A 596 4.09 6.17 -17.00
C ALA A 596 3.70 5.00 -16.08
N GLU A 597 4.70 4.43 -15.40
CA GLU A 597 4.53 3.29 -14.49
C GLU A 597 3.58 3.64 -13.34
N GLY A 598 2.83 2.63 -12.88
CA GLY A 598 2.05 2.71 -11.65
C GLY A 598 2.91 2.79 -10.38
N GLY A 599 2.30 3.27 -9.30
CA GLY A 599 2.99 3.41 -8.02
C GLY A 599 2.29 4.29 -6.99
N GLY A 600 0.99 4.56 -7.17
CA GLY A 600 0.27 5.57 -6.39
C GLY A 600 0.91 6.96 -6.50
N ILE A 601 0.75 7.79 -5.48
CA ILE A 601 1.13 9.20 -5.50
C ILE A 601 2.62 9.47 -5.79
N ARG A 602 3.53 8.54 -5.49
CA ARG A 602 4.96 8.71 -5.86
C ARG A 602 5.15 8.70 -7.37
N ALA A 603 4.42 7.83 -8.07
CA ALA A 603 4.41 7.79 -9.53
C ALA A 603 3.81 9.08 -10.09
N ALA A 604 2.75 9.60 -9.46
CA ALA A 604 2.18 10.89 -9.84
C ALA A 604 3.21 12.03 -9.72
N SER A 605 3.95 12.06 -8.60
CA SER A 605 5.05 13.02 -8.41
C SER A 605 6.15 12.84 -9.45
N TRP A 606 6.60 11.61 -9.71
CA TRP A 606 7.66 11.31 -10.66
C TRP A 606 7.28 11.75 -12.07
N THR A 607 6.08 11.37 -12.52
CA THR A 607 5.53 11.73 -13.83
C THR A 607 5.34 13.24 -13.97
N ALA A 608 4.77 13.93 -12.98
CA ALA A 608 4.59 15.39 -13.06
C ALA A 608 5.92 16.13 -13.19
N ARG A 609 6.96 15.70 -12.44
CA ARG A 609 8.30 16.30 -12.52
C ARG A 609 9.01 15.97 -13.84
N ALA A 610 8.84 14.76 -14.39
CA ALA A 610 9.39 14.42 -15.70
C ALA A 610 8.81 15.33 -16.80
N PHE A 611 7.51 15.60 -16.77
CA PHE A 611 6.87 16.54 -17.72
C PHE A 611 7.29 18.00 -17.51
N GLU A 612 7.54 18.41 -16.26
CA GLU A 612 8.14 19.73 -15.98
C GLU A 612 9.52 19.85 -16.64
N LYS A 613 10.38 18.83 -16.49
CA LYS A 613 11.71 18.79 -17.16
C LYS A 613 11.59 18.74 -18.68
N LEU A 614 10.69 17.91 -19.21
CA LEU A 614 10.44 17.81 -20.64
C LEU A 614 9.97 19.15 -21.22
N SER A 615 9.04 19.84 -20.55
CA SER A 615 8.58 21.18 -20.95
C SER A 615 9.70 22.23 -20.89
N SER A 616 10.66 22.07 -19.97
CA SER A 616 11.84 22.94 -19.87
C SER A 616 12.89 22.74 -20.99
N ALA A 617 12.69 21.76 -21.88
CA ALA A 617 13.50 21.59 -23.09
C ALA A 617 13.07 22.54 -24.24
N GLY A 618 12.04 23.36 -24.04
CA GLY A 618 11.48 24.27 -25.05
C GLY A 618 10.13 23.76 -25.59
N SER A 619 9.56 24.45 -26.58
CA SER A 619 8.29 24.06 -27.20
C SER A 619 8.34 22.63 -27.74
N CYS A 620 9.48 22.22 -28.30
CA CYS A 620 9.68 20.87 -28.83
C CYS A 620 9.59 19.77 -27.79
N GLY A 621 9.91 20.03 -26.52
CA GLY A 621 9.68 19.04 -25.47
C GLY A 621 8.21 18.68 -25.30
N SER A 622 7.33 19.67 -25.39
CA SER A 622 5.87 19.49 -25.24
C SER A 622 5.21 19.04 -26.55
N ASP A 623 5.58 19.65 -27.66
CA ASP A 623 4.94 19.45 -28.96
C ASP A 623 5.32 18.13 -29.63
N SER A 624 6.45 17.54 -29.24
CA SER A 624 6.88 16.22 -29.72
C SER A 624 6.10 15.06 -29.09
N VAL A 625 5.34 15.29 -28.01
CA VAL A 625 4.57 14.23 -27.34
C VAL A 625 3.29 13.92 -28.10
N PHE A 626 3.16 12.68 -28.56
CA PHE A 626 1.99 12.20 -29.30
C PHE A 626 0.94 11.58 -28.37
N VAL A 627 1.34 10.57 -27.60
CA VAL A 627 0.50 9.80 -26.68
C VAL A 627 1.23 9.58 -25.36
N SER A 628 0.50 9.69 -24.26
CA SER A 628 0.95 9.29 -22.93
C SER A 628 0.00 8.26 -22.32
N SER A 629 0.53 7.05 -22.09
CA SER A 629 -0.15 5.94 -21.43
C SER A 629 0.25 5.90 -19.95
N GLY A 630 -0.72 5.88 -19.04
CA GLY A 630 -0.47 5.88 -17.59
C GLY A 630 -1.14 4.73 -16.85
N VAL A 631 -0.52 4.27 -15.78
CA VAL A 631 -1.11 3.32 -14.83
C VAL A 631 -1.17 3.96 -13.44
N SER A 632 -2.25 3.72 -12.68
CA SER A 632 -2.33 4.09 -11.27
C SER A 632 -2.01 5.58 -11.02
N GLY A 633 -1.03 5.90 -10.17
CA GLY A 633 -0.57 7.27 -9.98
C GLY A 633 0.17 7.88 -11.16
N GLY A 634 0.77 7.10 -12.07
CA GLY A 634 1.30 7.62 -13.33
C GLY A 634 0.20 8.33 -14.15
N SER A 635 -1.01 7.75 -14.19
CA SER A 635 -2.21 8.38 -14.75
C SER A 635 -2.57 9.70 -14.08
N LEU A 636 -2.41 9.80 -12.76
CA LEU A 636 -2.64 11.06 -12.03
C LEU A 636 -1.59 12.11 -12.39
N GLY A 637 -0.31 11.73 -12.46
CA GLY A 637 0.75 12.63 -12.91
C GLY A 637 0.50 13.17 -14.32
N LEU A 638 0.15 12.29 -15.27
CA LEU A 638 -0.24 12.69 -16.63
C LEU A 638 -1.45 13.63 -16.65
N THR A 639 -2.49 13.31 -15.88
CA THR A 639 -3.70 14.14 -15.80
C THR A 639 -3.38 15.52 -15.24
N LEU A 640 -2.53 15.61 -14.21
CA LEU A 640 -2.12 16.90 -13.65
C LEU A 640 -1.27 17.70 -14.65
N SER A 641 -0.32 17.07 -15.34
CA SER A 641 0.48 17.70 -16.40
C SER A 641 -0.40 18.24 -17.53
N ARG A 642 -1.42 17.48 -17.93
CA ARG A 642 -2.42 17.89 -18.94
C ARG A 642 -3.23 19.10 -18.50
N LEU A 643 -3.76 19.08 -17.28
CA LEU A 643 -4.70 20.09 -16.80
C LEU A 643 -4.02 21.35 -16.29
N TYR A 644 -2.80 21.25 -15.75
CA TYR A 644 -2.13 22.34 -15.05
C TYR A 644 -0.81 22.78 -15.70
N GLY A 645 -0.28 22.05 -16.68
CA GLY A 645 0.98 22.40 -17.35
C GLY A 645 2.12 22.58 -16.34
N GLU A 646 2.79 23.74 -16.40
CA GLU A 646 3.86 24.13 -15.46
C GLU A 646 3.45 24.13 -13.98
N HIS A 647 2.15 24.20 -13.66
CA HIS A 647 1.65 24.14 -12.29
C HIS A 647 1.31 22.72 -11.80
N ALA A 648 1.62 21.67 -12.58
CA ALA A 648 1.33 20.29 -12.23
C ALA A 648 2.06 19.81 -10.97
N VAL A 649 3.34 20.13 -10.80
CA VAL A 649 4.13 19.72 -9.62
C VAL A 649 3.59 20.35 -8.32
N PRO A 650 3.40 21.68 -8.21
CA PRO A 650 2.79 22.28 -7.01
C PRO A 650 1.40 21.72 -6.70
N MET A 651 0.62 21.37 -7.74
CA MET A 651 -0.69 20.76 -7.54
C MET A 651 -0.57 19.33 -6.99
N MET A 652 0.34 18.53 -7.56
CA MET A 652 0.64 17.19 -7.07
C MET A 652 1.05 17.22 -5.59
N GLU A 653 1.90 18.16 -5.18
CA GLU A 653 2.37 18.28 -3.77
C GLU A 653 1.22 18.57 -2.80
N LYS A 654 0.17 19.28 -3.25
CA LYS A 654 -1.07 19.46 -2.49
C LYS A 654 -1.90 18.18 -2.42
N LEU A 655 -2.04 17.46 -3.53
CA LEU A 655 -2.77 16.17 -3.55
C LEU A 655 -2.09 15.09 -2.72
N ALA A 656 -0.76 15.17 -2.59
CA ALA A 656 0.05 14.24 -1.81
C ALA A 656 -0.03 14.48 -0.30
N GLN A 657 -0.76 15.48 0.18
CA GLN A 657 -0.97 15.68 1.61
C GLN A 657 -1.71 14.48 2.25
N PRO A 658 -1.66 14.29 3.58
CA PRO A 658 -2.26 13.11 4.23
C PRO A 658 -3.79 13.06 4.23
N ASP A 659 -4.47 14.16 3.88
CA ASP A 659 -5.94 14.30 4.01
C ASP A 659 -6.75 13.30 3.15
N PRO A 660 -6.45 13.08 1.84
CA PRO A 660 -7.15 12.08 1.03
C PRO A 660 -7.01 10.66 1.61
N LEU A 661 -5.82 10.28 2.06
CA LEU A 661 -5.58 8.97 2.68
C LEU A 661 -6.34 8.83 4.00
N GLY A 662 -6.38 9.89 4.82
CA GLY A 662 -7.16 9.90 6.06
C GLY A 662 -8.64 9.72 5.80
N ALA A 663 -9.19 10.38 4.77
CA ALA A 663 -10.57 10.22 4.35
C ALA A 663 -10.85 8.79 3.83
N ALA A 664 -9.92 8.22 3.06
CA ALA A 664 -10.02 6.83 2.59
C ALA A 664 -10.06 5.82 3.74
N VAL A 665 -9.22 6.00 4.77
CA VAL A 665 -9.21 5.13 5.97
C VAL A 665 -10.53 5.23 6.74
N ALA A 666 -11.08 6.44 6.91
CA ALA A 666 -12.38 6.63 7.56
C ALA A 666 -13.53 6.01 6.73
N GLY A 667 -13.53 6.21 5.41
CA GLY A 667 -14.48 5.56 4.50
C GLY A 667 -14.39 4.03 4.59
N ALA A 668 -13.18 3.47 4.51
CA ALA A 668 -12.97 2.02 4.59
C ALA A 668 -13.42 1.42 5.91
N MET A 669 -13.03 2.03 7.03
CA MET A 669 -13.24 1.47 8.37
C MET A 669 -14.62 1.76 8.94
N VAL A 670 -15.33 2.75 8.40
CA VAL A 670 -16.65 3.16 8.89
C VAL A 670 -17.69 3.14 7.78
N GLY A 671 -17.59 4.04 6.81
CA GLY A 671 -18.61 4.23 5.77
C GLY A 671 -18.93 2.95 5.01
N ASP A 672 -17.93 2.35 4.37
CA ASP A 672 -18.09 1.21 3.48
C ASP A 672 -18.45 -0.08 4.23
N ILE A 673 -17.90 -0.29 5.43
CA ILE A 673 -18.28 -1.43 6.29
C ILE A 673 -19.75 -1.32 6.73
N VAL A 674 -20.19 -0.13 7.13
CA VAL A 674 -21.59 0.10 7.52
C VAL A 674 -22.50 -0.08 6.30
N ALA A 675 -22.17 0.51 5.16
CA ALA A 675 -22.97 0.40 3.95
C ALA A 675 -23.02 -1.04 3.41
N SER A 676 -21.89 -1.75 3.37
CA SER A 676 -21.85 -3.16 2.94
C SER A 676 -22.61 -4.09 3.89
N GLY A 677 -22.45 -3.88 5.20
CA GLY A 677 -23.03 -4.77 6.21
C GLY A 677 -24.50 -4.51 6.51
N THR A 678 -24.98 -3.27 6.35
CA THR A 678 -26.33 -2.87 6.75
C THR A 678 -27.17 -2.29 5.62
N GLY A 679 -26.58 -1.99 4.47
CA GLY A 679 -27.23 -1.24 3.39
C GLY A 679 -27.41 0.26 3.68
N LEU A 680 -27.05 0.73 4.88
CA LEU A 680 -27.15 2.15 5.25
C LEU A 680 -25.98 2.93 4.62
N MET A 681 -26.29 3.64 3.54
CA MET A 681 -25.37 4.59 2.89
C MET A 681 -25.48 5.95 3.59
N ILE A 682 -24.54 6.26 4.47
CA ILE A 682 -24.51 7.54 5.20
C ILE A 682 -23.94 8.62 4.25
N PRO A 683 -24.75 9.59 3.81
CA PRO A 683 -24.29 10.60 2.88
C PRO A 683 -23.29 11.53 3.53
N THR A 684 -22.41 12.09 2.71
CA THR A 684 -21.40 13.06 3.10
C THR A 684 -21.66 14.38 2.43
N ARG A 685 -21.30 15.47 3.11
CA ARG A 685 -21.40 16.83 2.58
C ARG A 685 -20.11 17.17 1.86
N PHE A 686 -20.23 17.69 0.65
CA PHE A 686 -19.10 18.20 -0.10
C PHE A 686 -19.52 19.41 -0.91
N LYS A 687 -18.59 20.32 -1.16
CA LYS A 687 -18.81 21.47 -2.01
C LYS A 687 -18.28 21.15 -3.38
N ASP A 688 -19.11 21.19 -4.41
CA ASP A 688 -18.63 21.03 -5.79
C ASP A 688 -17.77 22.26 -6.14
N PRO A 689 -16.48 22.09 -6.46
CA PRO A 689 -15.58 23.22 -6.69
C PRO A 689 -15.85 23.94 -8.01
N VAL A 690 -16.61 23.33 -8.94
CA VAL A 690 -16.99 23.95 -10.22
C VAL A 690 -18.22 24.83 -10.05
N THR A 691 -19.28 24.32 -9.39
CA THR A 691 -20.55 25.04 -9.24
C THR A 691 -20.62 25.85 -7.96
N GLY A 692 -19.78 25.55 -6.98
CA GLY A 692 -19.82 26.12 -5.64
C GLY A 692 -20.97 25.62 -4.77
N VAL A 693 -21.82 24.74 -5.27
CA VAL A 693 -23.01 24.21 -4.58
C VAL A 693 -22.61 23.13 -3.58
N GLU A 694 -23.16 23.21 -2.37
CA GLU A 694 -23.04 22.14 -1.37
C GLU A 694 -23.96 20.99 -1.77
N ASN A 695 -23.38 19.83 -2.04
CA ASN A 695 -24.08 18.60 -2.35
C ASN A 695 -24.05 17.66 -1.14
N VAL A 696 -25.14 16.90 -0.99
CA VAL A 696 -25.25 15.85 0.02
C VAL A 696 -25.53 14.55 -0.71
N ALA A 697 -24.54 13.67 -0.77
CA ALA A 697 -24.68 12.38 -1.45
C ALA A 697 -23.82 11.31 -0.78
N TRP A 698 -24.15 10.04 -1.06
CA TRP A 698 -23.28 8.93 -0.68
C TRP A 698 -21.95 9.05 -1.42
N ASN A 699 -20.85 8.99 -0.66
CA ASN A 699 -19.51 8.80 -1.20
C ASN A 699 -18.89 7.62 -0.47
N ASP A 700 -18.50 6.60 -1.22
CA ASP A 700 -17.63 5.56 -0.69
C ASP A 700 -16.21 6.12 -0.46
N ARG A 701 -15.30 5.30 0.06
CA ARG A 701 -13.93 5.76 0.34
C ARG A 701 -13.18 6.32 -0.89
N ALA A 702 -13.53 5.93 -2.12
CA ALA A 702 -12.93 6.55 -3.31
C ALA A 702 -13.59 7.88 -3.67
N GLY A 703 -14.91 8.00 -3.56
CA GLY A 703 -15.60 9.27 -3.71
C GLY A 703 -15.10 10.33 -2.71
N LEU A 704 -14.70 9.90 -1.51
CA LEU A 704 -14.03 10.77 -0.53
C LEU A 704 -12.65 11.24 -1.01
N VAL A 705 -11.82 10.35 -1.58
CA VAL A 705 -10.52 10.72 -2.15
C VAL A 705 -10.69 11.70 -3.30
N GLU A 706 -11.59 11.39 -4.23
CA GLU A 706 -11.89 12.26 -5.37
C GLU A 706 -12.38 13.63 -4.90
N SER A 707 -13.26 13.70 -3.88
CA SER A 707 -13.75 14.98 -3.33
C SER A 707 -12.63 15.84 -2.74
N VAL A 708 -11.67 15.23 -2.03
CA VAL A 708 -10.52 15.97 -1.45
C VAL A 708 -9.54 16.41 -2.55
N TRP A 709 -9.35 15.59 -3.59
CA TRP A 709 -8.57 15.99 -4.76
C TRP A 709 -9.22 17.13 -5.53
N GLU A 710 -10.52 17.06 -5.77
CA GLU A 710 -11.33 18.09 -6.43
C GLU A 710 -11.27 19.42 -5.64
N GLU A 711 -11.37 19.38 -4.31
CA GLU A 711 -11.20 20.56 -3.45
C GLU A 711 -9.80 21.18 -3.58
N SER A 712 -8.76 20.34 -3.67
CA SER A 712 -7.37 20.79 -3.78
C SER A 712 -7.01 21.28 -5.19
N ALA A 713 -7.62 20.67 -6.21
CA ALA A 713 -7.33 20.84 -7.63
C ALA A 713 -8.64 20.89 -8.44
N GLY A 714 -9.28 22.06 -8.45
CA GLY A 714 -10.63 22.26 -9.01
C GLY A 714 -10.85 21.78 -10.46
N LYS A 715 -9.82 21.77 -11.33
CA LYS A 715 -9.96 21.23 -12.70
C LYS A 715 -10.28 19.74 -12.73
N LEU A 716 -9.92 18.98 -11.69
CA LEU A 716 -10.23 17.54 -11.61
C LEU A 716 -11.74 17.27 -11.50
N ALA A 717 -12.53 18.25 -11.06
CA ALA A 717 -13.99 18.12 -10.98
C ALA A 717 -14.69 18.36 -12.32
N GLN A 718 -13.96 18.83 -13.34
CA GLN A 718 -14.51 19.03 -14.69
C GLN A 718 -14.75 17.68 -15.39
N PRO A 719 -15.67 17.63 -16.38
CA PRO A 719 -15.85 16.44 -17.21
C PRO A 719 -14.53 16.05 -17.88
N PHE A 720 -14.30 14.75 -18.01
CA PHE A 720 -13.21 14.22 -18.81
C PHE A 720 -13.39 14.70 -20.25
N ASP A 721 -12.43 15.48 -20.73
CA ASP A 721 -12.48 16.13 -22.04
C ASP A 721 -11.71 15.26 -23.04
N PRO A 722 -12.33 14.75 -24.12
CA PRO A 722 -11.64 13.94 -25.13
C PRO A 722 -10.68 14.76 -26.01
N THR A 723 -10.71 16.09 -25.94
CA THR A 723 -9.83 16.91 -26.77
C THR A 723 -8.36 16.72 -26.40
N VAL A 724 -7.53 16.49 -27.41
CA VAL A 724 -6.08 16.34 -27.26
C VAL A 724 -5.43 17.73 -27.33
N SER A 725 -4.81 18.17 -26.23
CA SER A 725 -4.03 19.42 -26.18
C SER A 725 -2.98 19.36 -25.06
N GLY A 726 -2.18 20.42 -24.91
CA GLY A 726 -1.17 20.50 -23.84
C GLY A 726 0.02 19.53 -24.01
N PRO A 727 0.91 19.48 -23.01
CA PRO A 727 2.26 18.91 -23.17
C PRO A 727 2.30 17.38 -23.12
N THR A 728 1.17 16.71 -22.85
CA THR A 728 1.11 15.25 -22.66
C THR A 728 0.70 14.48 -23.92
N GLY A 729 0.35 15.18 -25.00
CA GLY A 729 -0.38 14.55 -26.11
C GLY A 729 -1.69 13.91 -25.63
N ALA A 730 -2.16 12.89 -26.35
CA ALA A 730 -3.37 12.16 -26.01
C ALA A 730 -3.16 11.25 -24.79
N LEU A 731 -4.08 11.29 -23.83
CA LEU A 731 -4.02 10.47 -22.63
C LEU A 731 -4.72 9.12 -22.81
N VAL A 732 -4.05 8.05 -22.37
CA VAL A 732 -4.59 6.69 -22.28
C VAL A 732 -4.39 6.17 -20.85
N LEU A 733 -5.46 6.09 -20.06
CA LEU A 733 -5.40 5.72 -18.64
C LEU A 733 -5.78 4.25 -18.44
N ASN A 734 -4.89 3.46 -17.86
CA ASN A 734 -5.01 2.00 -17.82
C ASN A 734 -5.64 1.50 -16.52
N SER A 735 -6.63 0.63 -16.64
CA SER A 735 -7.34 -0.07 -15.57
C SER A 735 -7.36 -1.58 -15.85
N THR A 736 -7.79 -2.38 -14.88
CA THR A 736 -7.97 -3.83 -15.05
C THR A 736 -9.40 -4.21 -14.65
N ASP A 737 -10.10 -4.95 -15.49
CA ASP A 737 -11.38 -5.55 -15.11
C ASP A 737 -11.16 -6.84 -14.32
N THR A 738 -11.75 -6.93 -13.13
CA THR A 738 -11.59 -8.12 -12.26
C THR A 738 -12.36 -9.35 -12.75
N GLY A 739 -13.43 -9.16 -13.51
CA GLY A 739 -14.25 -10.27 -14.02
C GLY A 739 -13.54 -11.04 -15.13
N THR A 740 -12.89 -10.31 -16.03
CA THR A 740 -12.25 -10.85 -17.24
C THR A 740 -10.72 -10.91 -17.15
N GLY A 741 -10.10 -10.15 -16.24
CA GLY A 741 -8.65 -9.98 -16.15
C GLY A 741 -8.06 -9.05 -17.23
N CYS A 742 -8.92 -8.44 -18.05
CA CYS A 742 -8.54 -7.62 -19.18
C CYS A 742 -7.99 -6.26 -18.77
N ARG A 743 -7.05 -5.74 -19.57
CA ARG A 743 -6.68 -4.33 -19.52
C ARG A 743 -7.79 -3.50 -20.14
N VAL A 744 -8.36 -2.59 -19.37
CA VAL A 744 -9.38 -1.65 -19.82
C VAL A 744 -8.76 -0.25 -19.85
N VAL A 745 -8.91 0.49 -20.94
CA VAL A 745 -8.32 1.81 -21.11
C VAL A 745 -9.39 2.90 -21.17
N ILE A 746 -9.09 4.04 -20.58
CA ILE A 746 -9.89 5.27 -20.69
C ILE A 746 -9.06 6.21 -21.56
N SER A 747 -9.45 6.34 -22.84
CA SER A 747 -8.63 6.98 -23.87
C SER A 747 -9.29 8.23 -24.44
N GLN A 748 -8.47 9.26 -24.73
CA GLN A 748 -8.88 10.45 -25.47
C GLN A 748 -8.92 10.22 -27.00
N ILE A 749 -8.21 9.23 -27.50
CA ILE A 749 -8.21 8.80 -28.91
C ILE A 749 -8.96 7.48 -29.05
N ASP A 750 -9.59 7.25 -30.20
CA ASP A 750 -10.26 6.00 -30.49
C ASP A 750 -9.22 4.90 -30.78
N LEU A 751 -9.25 3.82 -30.00
CA LEU A 751 -8.22 2.77 -30.03
C LEU A 751 -8.78 1.48 -30.64
N PRO A 752 -8.00 0.74 -31.45
CA PRO A 752 -8.41 -0.56 -31.95
C PRO A 752 -8.77 -1.50 -30.78
N SER A 753 -10.06 -1.80 -30.63
CA SER A 753 -10.58 -2.56 -29.50
C SER A 753 -10.63 -4.05 -29.77
N ALA A 754 -10.46 -4.88 -28.74
CA ALA A 754 -10.64 -6.35 -28.82
C ALA A 754 -11.99 -6.78 -29.45
N ARG A 755 -13.00 -5.91 -29.46
CA ARG A 755 -14.30 -6.12 -30.11
C ARG A 755 -14.21 -6.14 -31.64
N ASP A 756 -13.37 -5.31 -32.25
CA ASP A 756 -13.25 -5.23 -33.72
C ASP A 756 -12.64 -6.48 -34.32
N THR A 757 -11.84 -7.21 -33.54
CA THR A 757 -11.30 -8.52 -33.93
C THR A 757 -12.30 -9.66 -33.80
N GLN A 758 -13.47 -9.43 -33.18
CA GLN A 758 -14.58 -10.39 -33.07
C GLN A 758 -15.68 -10.13 -34.11
N THR A 759 -15.32 -9.96 -35.39
CA THR A 759 -16.30 -10.12 -36.48
C THR A 759 -16.70 -11.58 -36.59
N THR A 760 -17.69 -12.01 -35.79
CA THR A 760 -18.75 -13.02 -36.04
C THR A 760 -19.20 -13.67 -34.72
N GLY A 761 -20.37 -13.28 -34.21
CA GLY A 761 -21.34 -14.18 -33.54
C GLY A 761 -20.88 -15.09 -32.40
N SER A 762 -19.85 -14.77 -31.63
CA SER A 762 -19.50 -15.58 -30.45
C SER A 762 -20.37 -15.20 -29.26
N ALA A 763 -21.16 -16.15 -28.76
CA ALA A 763 -21.92 -16.05 -27.50
C ALA A 763 -21.03 -16.10 -26.24
N ASN A 764 -19.70 -16.17 -26.42
CA ASN A 764 -18.71 -16.16 -25.34
C ASN A 764 -18.12 -14.75 -25.22
N GLY A 765 -18.15 -14.18 -24.01
CA GLY A 765 -17.86 -12.78 -23.70
C GLY A 765 -16.50 -12.22 -24.12
N LEU A 766 -16.20 -11.01 -23.62
CA LEU A 766 -15.03 -10.19 -23.95
C LEU A 766 -13.71 -11.02 -23.84
N SER A 767 -12.99 -11.19 -24.97
CA SER A 767 -11.69 -11.87 -25.03
C SER A 767 -10.59 -10.84 -25.22
N CYS A 768 -9.62 -10.81 -24.32
CA CYS A 768 -8.55 -9.81 -24.32
C CYS A 768 -7.24 -10.38 -24.83
N VAL A 769 -7.37 -11.30 -25.77
CA VAL A 769 -6.29 -11.96 -26.46
C VAL A 769 -6.61 -11.90 -27.94
N SER A 770 -5.69 -11.36 -28.73
CA SER A 770 -5.76 -11.37 -30.19
C SER A 770 -5.81 -12.80 -30.75
N GLY A 771 -6.22 -12.96 -32.01
CA GLY A 771 -6.16 -14.25 -32.70
C GLY A 771 -4.75 -14.88 -32.78
N GLN A 772 -3.70 -14.10 -32.51
CA GLN A 772 -2.29 -14.52 -32.44
C GLN A 772 -1.79 -14.76 -31.01
N GLY A 773 -2.65 -14.64 -29.98
CA GLY A 773 -2.28 -14.92 -28.58
C GLY A 773 -1.74 -13.72 -27.80
N PHE A 774 -1.67 -12.52 -28.37
CA PHE A 774 -1.20 -11.31 -27.68
C PHE A 774 -2.30 -10.67 -26.83
N PRO A 775 -2.01 -10.22 -25.60
CA PRO A 775 -2.98 -9.49 -24.78
C PRO A 775 -3.37 -8.18 -25.48
N LEU A 776 -4.65 -7.85 -25.49
CA LEU A 776 -5.19 -6.62 -26.08
C LEU A 776 -5.86 -5.76 -25.02
N SER A 777 -5.77 -4.45 -25.22
CA SER A 777 -6.51 -3.43 -24.47
C SER A 777 -7.97 -3.37 -24.93
N VAL A 778 -8.87 -3.11 -23.99
CA VAL A 778 -10.30 -2.85 -24.25
C VAL A 778 -10.56 -1.38 -23.97
N ASP A 779 -11.00 -0.61 -24.96
CA ASP A 779 -11.43 0.76 -24.71
C ASP A 779 -12.76 0.77 -23.94
N LEU A 780 -12.80 1.46 -22.80
CA LEU A 780 -14.00 1.57 -21.98
C LEU A 780 -15.13 2.24 -22.75
N TYR A 781 -14.86 3.33 -23.49
CA TYR A 781 -15.92 4.10 -24.14
C TYR A 781 -16.60 3.32 -25.28
N ASP A 782 -15.86 2.45 -25.99
CA ASP A 782 -16.41 1.54 -27.00
C ASP A 782 -17.40 0.54 -26.41
N GLN A 783 -17.25 0.21 -25.12
CA GLN A 783 -18.16 -0.67 -24.40
C GLN A 783 -19.36 0.09 -23.81
N GLN A 784 -19.34 1.42 -23.84
CA GLN A 784 -20.36 2.30 -23.27
C GLN A 784 -21.23 3.00 -24.33
N VAL A 785 -21.14 2.63 -25.61
CA VAL A 785 -21.96 3.23 -26.70
C VAL A 785 -23.46 3.20 -26.39
N GLN A 786 -23.93 2.13 -25.75
CA GLN A 786 -25.34 1.96 -25.40
C GLN A 786 -25.63 2.31 -23.92
N CYS A 787 -24.61 2.62 -23.12
CA CYS A 787 -24.70 3.05 -21.71
C CYS A 787 -23.67 4.15 -21.42
N PRO A 788 -23.81 5.36 -22.00
CA PRO A 788 -22.77 6.38 -21.95
C PRO A 788 -22.43 6.78 -20.51
N LEU A 789 -21.14 7.03 -20.26
CA LEU A 789 -20.60 7.49 -18.98
C LEU A 789 -20.02 8.88 -19.11
N GLU A 790 -20.49 9.82 -18.29
CA GLU A 790 -19.87 11.16 -18.18
C GLU A 790 -18.96 11.20 -16.94
N LEU A 791 -17.71 10.77 -17.14
CA LEU A 791 -16.70 10.75 -16.09
C LEU A 791 -16.17 12.16 -15.80
N ARG A 792 -15.80 12.42 -14.55
CA ARG A 792 -14.93 13.55 -14.18
C ARG A 792 -13.47 13.17 -14.42
N TRP A 793 -12.59 14.16 -14.57
CA TRP A 793 -11.14 13.91 -14.59
C TRP A 793 -10.68 13.13 -13.35
N SER A 794 -11.14 13.50 -12.15
CA SER A 794 -10.85 12.78 -10.90
C SER A 794 -11.22 11.29 -10.97
N THR A 795 -12.42 10.97 -11.48
CA THR A 795 -12.92 9.60 -11.59
C THR A 795 -12.20 8.81 -12.68
N ALA A 796 -12.01 9.39 -13.87
CA ALA A 796 -11.26 8.78 -14.96
C ALA A 796 -9.83 8.42 -14.53
N THR A 797 -9.16 9.34 -13.84
CA THR A 797 -7.83 9.11 -13.26
C THR A 797 -7.84 8.05 -12.17
N LEU A 798 -8.74 8.15 -11.18
CA LEU A 798 -8.75 7.23 -10.04
C LEU A 798 -9.14 5.80 -10.45
N LEU A 799 -9.92 5.62 -11.52
CA LEU A 799 -10.23 4.30 -12.10
C LEU A 799 -8.97 3.53 -12.52
N SER A 800 -7.94 4.24 -12.97
CA SER A 800 -6.62 3.66 -13.27
C SER A 800 -5.86 3.21 -12.00
N GLY A 801 -6.23 3.75 -10.83
CA GLY A 801 -5.55 3.60 -9.54
C GLY A 801 -6.36 2.92 -8.42
N ARG A 802 -7.42 2.16 -8.75
CA ARG A 802 -8.29 1.55 -7.74
C ARG A 802 -7.65 0.32 -7.07
N PHE A 803 -6.97 0.51 -5.94
CA PHE A 803 -6.47 -0.59 -5.10
C PHE A 803 -7.50 -1.03 -4.06
N PRO A 804 -8.15 -2.21 -4.14
CA PRO A 804 -9.30 -2.55 -3.28
C PRO A 804 -9.07 -2.44 -1.77
N ILE A 805 -7.82 -2.48 -1.30
CA ILE A 805 -7.49 -2.24 0.12
C ILE A 805 -7.68 -0.76 0.51
N ILE A 806 -7.33 0.18 -0.38
CA ILE A 806 -7.33 1.63 -0.13
C ILE A 806 -8.54 2.32 -0.78
N SER A 807 -8.88 1.95 -2.01
CA SER A 807 -9.98 2.49 -2.82
C SER A 807 -10.72 1.33 -3.53
N PRO A 808 -12.05 1.23 -3.44
CA PRO A 808 -12.79 0.09 -3.95
C PRO A 808 -12.73 0.03 -5.47
N ALA A 809 -12.93 -1.17 -6.00
CA ALA A 809 -13.11 -1.37 -7.43
C ALA A 809 -14.26 -0.49 -7.94
N GLY A 810 -14.04 0.26 -9.02
CA GLY A 810 -15.06 1.09 -9.64
C GLY A 810 -16.02 0.23 -10.46
N ARG A 811 -17.32 0.40 -10.25
CA ARG A 811 -18.36 -0.28 -11.02
C ARG A 811 -18.89 0.63 -12.10
N ALA A 812 -18.61 0.28 -13.34
CA ALA A 812 -19.20 0.90 -14.51
C ALA A 812 -20.30 -0.03 -15.07
N PRO A 813 -21.50 0.48 -15.39
CA PRO A 813 -22.54 -0.32 -16.04
C PRO A 813 -22.06 -0.93 -17.35
N ALA A 814 -22.71 -1.99 -17.80
CA ALA A 814 -22.59 -2.51 -19.16
C ALA A 814 -23.97 -2.88 -19.69
N VAL A 815 -24.09 -2.96 -21.01
CA VAL A 815 -25.31 -3.51 -21.63
C VAL A 815 -25.34 -5.00 -21.45
N THR A 816 -26.48 -5.49 -20.96
CA THR A 816 -26.83 -6.90 -21.05
C THR A 816 -28.03 -7.08 -21.94
N ALA A 817 -27.99 -8.10 -22.82
CA ALA A 817 -29.16 -8.62 -23.49
C ALA A 817 -29.69 -9.82 -22.69
N SER A 818 -30.93 -9.76 -22.22
CA SER A 818 -31.61 -10.94 -21.66
C SER A 818 -32.53 -11.55 -22.72
N PRO A 819 -32.73 -12.88 -22.78
CA PRO A 819 -33.63 -13.48 -23.76
C PRO A 819 -35.05 -12.88 -23.64
N GLY A 820 -35.51 -12.19 -24.69
CA GLY A 820 -36.83 -11.55 -24.74
C GLY A 820 -36.90 -10.11 -24.20
N GLU A 821 -35.82 -9.56 -23.64
CA GLU A 821 -35.71 -8.15 -23.28
C GLU A 821 -34.61 -7.51 -24.15
N GLY A 822 -34.90 -6.35 -24.76
CA GLY A 822 -33.90 -5.60 -25.53
C GLY A 822 -32.65 -5.23 -24.69
N PRO A 823 -31.61 -4.67 -25.33
CA PRO A 823 -30.40 -4.25 -24.61
C PRO A 823 -30.77 -3.26 -23.48
N GLN A 824 -30.41 -3.60 -22.24
CA GLN A 824 -30.62 -2.77 -21.07
C GLN A 824 -29.30 -2.51 -20.34
N CYS A 825 -29.09 -1.27 -19.90
CA CYS A 825 -27.99 -0.91 -19.00
C CYS A 825 -28.19 -1.54 -17.63
N ARG A 826 -27.36 -2.51 -17.26
CA ARG A 826 -27.43 -3.19 -15.96
C ARG A 826 -26.11 -3.03 -15.20
N MET A 827 -26.18 -2.40 -14.03
CA MET A 827 -25.03 -2.25 -13.14
C MET A 827 -24.55 -3.56 -12.51
N GLN A 828 -25.39 -4.60 -12.47
CA GLN A 828 -25.08 -5.88 -11.81
C GLN A 828 -24.14 -6.78 -12.62
N GLN A 829 -23.95 -6.51 -13.91
CA GLN A 829 -23.08 -7.27 -14.82
C GLN A 829 -22.11 -6.36 -15.59
N GLY A 830 -21.80 -5.19 -15.01
CA GLY A 830 -20.88 -4.22 -15.57
C GLY A 830 -19.41 -4.51 -15.27
N PHE A 831 -18.52 -3.67 -15.78
CA PHE A 831 -17.09 -3.72 -15.47
C PHE A 831 -16.85 -3.47 -13.99
N GLN A 832 -15.92 -4.24 -13.41
CA GLN A 832 -15.43 -4.01 -12.06
C GLN A 832 -13.93 -3.70 -12.14
N LEU A 833 -13.67 -2.39 -12.27
CA LEU A 833 -12.38 -1.79 -12.60
C LEU A 833 -11.50 -1.60 -11.36
N ILE A 834 -10.30 -2.18 -11.39
CA ILE A 834 -9.25 -2.02 -10.39
C ILE A 834 -8.00 -1.40 -11.02
N ASP A 835 -6.98 -1.17 -10.19
CA ASP A 835 -5.70 -0.61 -10.61
C ASP A 835 -5.10 -1.36 -11.83
N GLY A 836 -4.69 -0.61 -12.85
CA GLY A 836 -4.14 -1.17 -14.09
C GLY A 836 -2.90 -2.05 -13.89
N GLY A 837 -2.17 -1.84 -12.78
CA GLY A 837 -0.99 -2.61 -12.42
C GLY A 837 -1.26 -4.06 -12.05
N TYR A 838 -2.53 -4.46 -11.89
CA TYR A 838 -2.89 -5.87 -11.77
C TYR A 838 -2.75 -6.64 -13.09
N SER A 839 -3.04 -6.00 -14.22
CA SER A 839 -2.80 -6.58 -15.56
C SER A 839 -1.41 -6.25 -16.09
N GLU A 840 -0.99 -4.97 -16.03
CA GLU A 840 0.25 -4.49 -16.63
C GLU A 840 0.65 -3.15 -15.98
N GLY A 841 1.74 -3.14 -15.19
CA GLY A 841 2.11 -2.01 -14.34
C GLY A 841 2.96 -0.90 -14.97
N SER A 842 3.56 -1.15 -16.13
CA SER A 842 4.51 -0.23 -16.79
C SER A 842 3.86 0.74 -17.77
N ALA A 843 2.63 0.46 -18.21
CA ALA A 843 1.94 1.14 -19.31
C ALA A 843 2.57 0.90 -20.71
N LEU A 844 3.74 0.26 -20.78
CA LEU A 844 4.43 -0.10 -22.03
C LEU A 844 3.66 -1.13 -22.83
N GLY A 845 2.91 -2.01 -22.17
CA GLY A 845 2.10 -2.99 -22.89
C GLY A 845 1.02 -2.29 -23.73
N THR A 846 0.50 -1.15 -23.28
CA THR A 846 -0.53 -0.40 -24.01
C THR A 846 0.09 0.32 -25.19
N ILE A 847 1.26 0.93 -24.99
CA ILE A 847 2.03 1.49 -26.10
C ILE A 847 2.39 0.41 -27.12
N SER A 848 2.75 -0.80 -26.68
CA SER A 848 3.02 -1.93 -27.58
C SER A 848 1.80 -2.42 -28.34
N ASP A 849 0.58 -2.27 -27.81
CA ASP A 849 -0.65 -2.60 -28.54
C ASP A 849 -0.96 -1.54 -29.62
N LEU A 850 -0.68 -0.28 -29.31
CA LEU A 850 -0.90 0.86 -30.23
C LEU A 850 0.15 0.95 -31.32
N TRP A 851 1.37 0.49 -31.02
CA TRP A 851 2.54 0.67 -31.87
C TRP A 851 2.36 0.16 -33.30
N PRO A 852 1.81 -1.04 -33.58
CA PRO A 852 1.69 -1.52 -34.95
C PRO A 852 0.82 -0.63 -35.85
N SER A 853 -0.28 -0.11 -35.33
CA SER A 853 -1.17 0.79 -36.07
C SER A 853 -0.51 2.16 -36.29
N LEU A 854 0.12 2.72 -35.26
CA LEU A 854 0.82 4.00 -35.38
C LEU A 854 2.06 3.91 -36.28
N GLN A 855 2.77 2.79 -36.22
CA GLN A 855 3.95 2.51 -37.04
C GLN A 855 3.59 2.52 -38.53
N ALA A 856 2.41 2.01 -38.91
CA ALA A 856 1.94 2.08 -40.29
C ALA A 856 1.79 3.53 -40.76
N GLU A 857 1.11 4.38 -39.98
CA GLU A 857 0.94 5.82 -40.30
C GLU A 857 2.30 6.54 -40.43
N ILE A 858 3.25 6.26 -39.55
CA ILE A 858 4.61 6.83 -39.60
C ILE A 858 5.35 6.40 -40.87
N ILE A 859 5.30 5.10 -41.22
CA ILE A 859 5.97 4.57 -42.40
C ILE A 859 5.37 5.17 -43.68
N ASP A 860 4.04 5.30 -43.73
CA ASP A 860 3.33 5.88 -44.88
C ASP A 860 3.66 7.38 -45.05
N HIS A 861 3.68 8.15 -43.96
CA HIS A 861 4.13 9.55 -43.98
C HIS A 861 5.57 9.69 -44.47
N ASN A 862 6.50 8.93 -43.86
CA ASN A 862 7.92 8.98 -44.23
C ASN A 862 8.15 8.51 -45.68
N ALA A 863 7.39 7.53 -46.15
CA ALA A 863 7.42 7.12 -47.56
C ALA A 863 6.95 8.25 -48.48
N CYS A 864 5.92 9.00 -48.09
CA CYS A 864 5.44 10.14 -48.85
C CYS A 864 6.43 11.31 -48.91
N VAL A 865 7.07 11.66 -47.79
CA VAL A 865 8.12 12.69 -47.74
C VAL A 865 9.25 12.36 -48.73
N LEU A 866 9.77 11.14 -48.66
CA LEU A 866 10.85 10.67 -49.54
C LEU A 866 10.40 10.59 -51.01
N ALA A 867 9.16 10.16 -51.26
CA ALA A 867 8.64 10.05 -52.62
C ALA A 867 8.42 11.41 -53.29
N VAL A 868 7.99 12.43 -52.53
CA VAL A 868 7.77 13.79 -53.02
C VAL A 868 9.11 14.50 -53.27
N ALA A 869 10.12 14.29 -52.42
CA ALA A 869 11.45 14.89 -52.55
C ALA A 869 12.17 14.55 -53.86
N VAL A 870 11.90 13.36 -54.45
CA VAL A 870 12.54 12.90 -55.69
C VAL A 870 11.74 13.29 -56.95
N ARG A 871 10.58 13.95 -56.82
CA ARG A 871 9.75 14.32 -57.98
C ARG A 871 10.40 15.41 -58.83
N PRO A 872 10.30 15.34 -60.17
CA PRO A 872 10.76 16.41 -61.05
C PRO A 872 10.01 17.73 -60.77
N ALA A 873 10.75 18.83 -60.68
CA ALA A 873 10.18 20.16 -60.47
C ALA A 873 9.09 20.48 -61.52
N GLY A 874 7.86 20.75 -61.06
CA GLY A 874 6.71 21.11 -61.91
C GLY A 874 5.65 20.01 -62.11
N GLN A 875 5.86 18.79 -61.61
CA GLN A 875 4.82 17.75 -61.52
C GLN A 875 4.20 17.73 -60.12
N GLY A 876 3.11 18.48 -59.93
CA GLY A 876 2.28 18.39 -58.73
C GLY A 876 1.55 17.05 -58.66
N GLY A 877 1.28 16.57 -57.43
CA GLY A 877 0.46 15.38 -57.21
C GLY A 877 -0.95 15.53 -57.81
N THR A 878 -1.48 14.47 -58.41
CA THR A 878 -2.90 14.46 -58.83
C THR A 878 -3.82 14.34 -57.61
N ALA A 879 -5.11 14.69 -57.72
CA ALA A 879 -6.07 14.50 -56.61
C ALA A 879 -6.26 13.03 -56.14
N LYS A 880 -5.64 12.06 -56.84
CA LYS A 880 -5.60 10.63 -56.47
C LYS A 880 -4.22 10.18 -55.96
N ASP A 881 -3.29 11.10 -55.79
CA ASP A 881 -1.96 10.81 -55.27
C ASP A 881 -2.06 10.51 -53.76
N PRO A 882 -1.58 9.33 -53.30
CA PRO A 882 -1.61 8.98 -51.87
C PRO A 882 -0.77 9.93 -51.01
N CYS A 883 0.13 10.71 -51.61
CA CYS A 883 0.95 11.71 -50.93
C CYS A 883 0.47 13.15 -51.19
N ALA A 884 -0.77 13.33 -51.65
CA ALA A 884 -1.35 14.65 -51.86
C ALA A 884 -1.42 15.44 -50.53
N GLY A 885 -0.73 16.58 -50.47
CA GLY A 885 -0.70 17.44 -49.27
C GLY A 885 0.58 17.36 -48.44
N VAL A 886 1.49 16.42 -48.74
CA VAL A 886 2.81 16.33 -48.10
C VAL A 886 3.82 17.20 -48.86
N ASP A 887 4.53 18.08 -48.13
CA ASP A 887 5.58 18.94 -48.70
C ASP A 887 6.89 18.14 -48.89
N ALA A 888 7.64 18.44 -49.96
CA ALA A 888 9.00 17.94 -50.16
C ALA A 888 9.95 18.35 -49.03
N ALA A 889 9.68 19.47 -48.34
CA ALA A 889 10.47 19.95 -47.21
C ALA A 889 9.97 19.43 -45.84
N ALA A 890 8.96 18.56 -45.80
CA ALA A 890 8.43 18.03 -44.55
C ALA A 890 9.45 17.16 -43.80
N ASP A 891 9.32 17.15 -42.48
CA ASP A 891 10.20 16.41 -41.59
C ASP A 891 9.92 14.89 -41.63
N LEU A 892 10.99 14.11 -41.48
CA LEU A 892 10.89 12.68 -41.19
C LEU A 892 10.52 12.47 -39.73
N VAL A 893 9.57 11.56 -39.46
CA VAL A 893 9.11 11.26 -38.11
C VAL A 893 9.88 10.07 -37.54
N VAL A 894 10.50 10.24 -36.37
CA VAL A 894 11.23 9.17 -35.67
C VAL A 894 10.64 8.94 -34.27
N PRO A 895 10.23 7.71 -33.93
CA PRO A 895 9.64 7.40 -32.62
C PRO A 895 10.69 7.32 -31.50
N ILE A 896 10.36 7.87 -30.34
CA ILE A 896 11.11 7.76 -29.09
C ILE A 896 10.14 7.28 -28.01
N PHE A 897 10.45 6.17 -27.35
CA PHE A 897 9.65 5.65 -26.25
C PHE A 897 10.22 6.14 -24.92
N LEU A 898 9.46 6.95 -24.18
CA LEU A 898 9.88 7.47 -22.88
C LEU A 898 9.19 6.67 -21.76
N PHE A 899 9.96 5.85 -21.04
CA PHE A 899 9.45 5.06 -19.93
C PHE A 899 9.77 5.73 -18.60
N LEU A 900 8.74 6.18 -17.88
CA LEU A 900 8.86 6.80 -16.57
C LEU A 900 8.69 5.75 -15.47
N GLN A 901 9.81 5.23 -14.99
CA GLN A 901 9.87 4.22 -13.94
C GLN A 901 10.10 4.88 -12.58
N ASN A 902 9.25 4.59 -11.59
CA ASN A 902 9.28 5.29 -10.29
C ASN A 902 9.77 4.41 -9.13
N SER A 903 10.16 3.17 -9.42
CA SER A 903 10.62 2.22 -8.42
C SER A 903 12.12 2.38 -8.14
N PRO A 904 12.52 2.56 -6.87
CA PRO A 904 13.92 2.40 -6.47
C PRO A 904 14.42 1.02 -6.88
N GLY A 905 15.67 0.93 -7.31
CA GLY A 905 16.23 -0.35 -7.75
C GLY A 905 15.78 -0.81 -9.13
N ALA A 906 15.25 0.09 -9.97
CA ALA A 906 14.94 -0.20 -11.37
C ALA A 906 16.15 -0.69 -12.18
N ASP A 907 17.32 -0.14 -11.85
CA ASP A 907 18.63 -0.52 -12.33
C ASP A 907 19.19 -1.76 -11.62
N ILE A 908 18.54 -2.29 -10.57
CA ILE A 908 18.98 -3.51 -9.91
C ILE A 908 18.63 -4.73 -10.76
N VAL A 909 19.66 -5.35 -11.31
CA VAL A 909 19.60 -6.63 -12.03
C VAL A 909 19.38 -7.74 -11.00
N GLY A 910 18.19 -8.34 -11.03
CA GLY A 910 17.90 -9.54 -10.26
C GLY A 910 18.88 -10.66 -10.59
N GLN A 911 19.31 -11.42 -9.57
CA GLN A 911 20.17 -12.57 -9.82
C GLN A 911 19.45 -13.59 -10.72
N PRO A 912 20.15 -14.20 -11.69
CA PRO A 912 19.54 -15.24 -12.51
C PRO A 912 18.96 -16.33 -11.60
N PRO A 913 17.71 -16.77 -11.84
CA PRO A 913 17.05 -17.73 -10.97
C PRO A 913 17.90 -19.00 -10.87
N GLN A 914 18.30 -19.34 -9.64
CA GLN A 914 18.98 -20.61 -9.39
C GLN A 914 18.05 -21.77 -9.73
N ALA A 915 18.61 -22.88 -10.21
CA ALA A 915 17.84 -24.08 -10.50
C ALA A 915 17.03 -24.49 -9.26
N ALA A 916 15.70 -24.43 -9.37
CA ALA A 916 14.83 -24.94 -8.32
C ALA A 916 14.95 -26.46 -8.29
N GLY A 917 15.00 -27.06 -7.09
CA GLY A 917 14.88 -28.51 -6.98
C GLY A 917 13.57 -28.99 -7.61
N GLU A 918 13.57 -30.15 -8.27
CA GLU A 918 12.45 -30.68 -9.07
C GLU A 918 11.06 -30.55 -8.39
N LEU A 919 10.99 -30.81 -7.09
CA LEU A 919 9.74 -30.72 -6.32
C LEU A 919 9.16 -29.29 -6.22
N ALA A 920 10.01 -28.28 -6.37
CA ALA A 920 9.66 -26.86 -6.35
C ALA A 920 9.51 -26.26 -7.76
N VAL A 921 9.84 -27.00 -8.83
CA VAL A 921 9.73 -26.52 -10.22
C VAL A 921 8.29 -26.13 -10.59
N PRO A 922 7.22 -26.87 -10.24
CA PRO A 922 5.86 -26.42 -10.52
C PRO A 922 5.51 -25.08 -9.83
N LEU A 923 5.97 -24.88 -8.59
CA LEU A 923 5.77 -23.64 -7.84
C LEU A 923 6.63 -22.48 -8.41
N ALA A 924 7.83 -22.78 -8.91
CA ALA A 924 8.69 -21.82 -9.60
C ALA A 924 8.12 -21.44 -10.98
N GLY A 925 7.57 -22.40 -11.72
CA GLY A 925 6.95 -22.22 -13.03
C GLY A 925 5.70 -21.34 -13.01
N LEU A 926 4.94 -21.32 -11.90
CA LEU A 926 3.82 -20.38 -11.70
C LEU A 926 4.26 -18.90 -11.75
N LYS A 927 5.56 -18.59 -11.59
CA LYS A 927 6.10 -17.23 -11.71
C LYS A 927 6.59 -16.89 -13.13
N ALA A 928 6.73 -17.86 -14.02
CA ALA A 928 7.33 -17.65 -15.35
C ALA A 928 6.46 -16.77 -16.27
N ALA A 929 5.13 -16.95 -16.24
CA ALA A 929 4.20 -16.13 -17.04
C ALA A 929 4.27 -14.63 -16.68
N LYS A 930 4.52 -14.30 -15.40
CA LYS A 930 4.70 -12.91 -14.94
C LYS A 930 6.02 -12.29 -15.42
N LEU A 931 7.03 -13.10 -15.75
CA LEU A 931 8.32 -12.62 -16.26
C LEU A 931 8.24 -12.27 -17.76
N GLN A 932 7.38 -12.96 -18.52
CA GLN A 932 7.18 -12.70 -19.96
C GLN A 932 6.38 -11.41 -20.25
N SER A 933 5.67 -10.87 -19.25
CA SER A 933 4.95 -9.60 -19.32
C SER A 933 5.61 -8.49 -18.48
N GLY A 934 6.85 -8.68 -18.04
CA GLY A 934 7.60 -7.67 -17.28
C GLY A 934 8.07 -6.50 -18.15
N SER A 935 8.38 -5.36 -17.53
CA SER A 935 8.85 -4.14 -18.21
C SER A 935 10.04 -4.39 -19.14
N ALA A 936 11.02 -5.19 -18.72
CA ALA A 936 12.19 -5.53 -19.55
C ALA A 936 11.81 -6.23 -20.87
N ALA A 937 10.80 -7.10 -20.86
CA ALA A 937 10.32 -7.78 -22.07
C ALA A 937 9.60 -6.80 -23.02
N TRP A 938 8.87 -5.83 -22.47
CA TRP A 938 8.23 -4.77 -23.25
C TRP A 938 9.26 -3.81 -23.86
N ILE A 939 10.28 -3.41 -23.09
CA ILE A 939 11.41 -2.59 -23.58
C ILE A 939 12.08 -3.30 -24.76
N GLN A 940 12.46 -4.57 -24.61
CA GLN A 940 13.10 -5.34 -25.68
C GLN A 940 12.23 -5.41 -26.94
N ARG A 941 10.91 -5.59 -26.79
CA ARG A 941 9.97 -5.63 -27.91
C ARG A 941 9.87 -4.29 -28.63
N LEU A 942 9.75 -3.19 -27.89
CA LEU A 942 9.66 -1.85 -28.46
C LEU A 942 10.97 -1.42 -29.13
N GLU A 943 12.13 -1.73 -28.52
CA GLU A 943 13.44 -1.49 -29.14
C GLU A 943 13.60 -2.23 -30.46
N ALA A 944 13.24 -3.52 -30.50
CA ALA A 944 13.29 -4.31 -31.73
C ALA A 944 12.25 -3.85 -32.77
N GLY A 945 11.10 -3.35 -32.32
CA GLY A 945 9.98 -2.93 -33.14
C GLY A 945 10.02 -1.48 -33.63
N ALA A 946 10.98 -0.66 -33.17
CA ALA A 946 11.07 0.79 -33.43
C ALA A 946 11.47 1.17 -34.88
N VAL A 947 11.00 0.43 -35.88
CA VAL A 947 11.24 0.69 -37.30
C VAL A 947 10.27 1.77 -37.78
N ALA A 948 10.78 2.85 -38.40
CA ALA A 948 9.96 3.97 -38.87
C ALA A 948 10.12 4.26 -40.38
N CYS A 949 10.96 3.49 -41.08
CA CYS A 949 11.31 3.74 -42.48
C CYS A 949 10.70 2.70 -43.42
N PRO A 950 10.32 3.09 -44.64
CA PRO A 950 9.83 2.15 -45.66
C PRO A 950 10.94 1.22 -46.14
N SER A 951 10.59 0.08 -46.73
CA SER A 951 11.54 -0.95 -47.21
C SER A 951 12.10 -0.70 -48.63
N THR A 952 11.99 0.52 -49.17
CA THR A 952 12.39 0.87 -50.55
C THR A 952 13.87 1.29 -50.67
N SER A 953 14.43 1.38 -51.88
CA SER A 953 15.84 1.83 -52.09
C SER A 953 16.11 3.29 -51.68
N ALA A 954 15.08 4.16 -51.63
CA ALA A 954 15.17 5.52 -51.11
C ALA A 954 15.20 5.59 -49.56
N SER A 955 15.12 4.45 -48.87
CA SER A 955 15.05 4.36 -47.40
C SER A 955 16.36 4.68 -46.68
N ASN A 956 17.50 4.66 -47.38
CA ASN A 956 18.82 4.85 -46.76
C ASN A 956 18.90 6.18 -46.00
N GLU A 957 18.25 7.24 -46.49
CA GLU A 957 18.22 8.52 -45.81
C GLU A 957 17.43 8.46 -44.49
N CYS A 958 16.22 7.92 -44.50
CA CYS A 958 15.42 7.73 -43.29
C CYS A 958 16.11 6.80 -42.28
N VAL A 959 16.76 5.74 -42.76
CA VAL A 959 17.51 4.80 -41.92
C VAL A 959 18.70 5.51 -41.26
N ASN A 960 19.44 6.34 -42.00
CA ASN A 960 20.55 7.12 -41.47
C ASN A 960 20.08 8.18 -40.46
N ALA A 961 18.96 8.86 -40.73
CA ALA A 961 18.33 9.79 -39.81
C ALA A 961 17.91 9.10 -38.52
N THR A 962 17.22 7.95 -38.61
CA THR A 962 16.81 7.14 -37.45
C THR A 962 18.02 6.65 -36.65
N ALA A 963 19.09 6.23 -37.32
CA ALA A 963 20.33 5.82 -36.68
C ALA A 963 21.02 6.98 -35.95
N GLY A 964 20.99 8.18 -36.53
CA GLY A 964 21.53 9.39 -35.88
C GLY A 964 20.77 9.78 -34.61
N VAL A 965 19.42 9.68 -34.62
CA VAL A 965 18.61 9.87 -33.39
C VAL A 965 18.98 8.83 -32.33
N ARG A 966 19.08 7.55 -32.70
CA ARG A 966 19.46 6.49 -31.75
C ARG A 966 20.85 6.73 -31.18
N ALA A 967 21.81 7.12 -32.01
CA ALA A 967 23.17 7.43 -31.56
C ALA A 967 23.18 8.58 -30.54
N ALA A 968 22.42 9.66 -30.78
CA ALA A 968 22.26 10.76 -29.83
C ALA A 968 21.64 10.32 -28.49
N LEU A 969 20.86 9.23 -28.48
CA LEU A 969 20.23 8.65 -27.30
C LEU A 969 21.00 7.44 -26.71
N GLY A 970 22.24 7.20 -27.15
CA GLY A 970 23.07 6.08 -26.67
C GLY A 970 22.69 4.71 -27.26
N ASP A 971 22.40 4.68 -28.56
CA ASP A 971 22.02 3.52 -29.37
C ASP A 971 20.70 2.84 -28.94
N ARG A 972 19.78 3.62 -28.35
CA ARG A 972 18.47 3.13 -27.90
C ARG A 972 17.31 3.93 -28.48
N SER A 973 16.17 3.27 -28.61
CA SER A 973 14.89 3.93 -28.94
C SER A 973 13.99 4.10 -27.71
N VAL A 974 14.31 3.41 -26.61
CA VAL A 974 13.62 3.52 -25.33
C VAL A 974 14.50 4.27 -24.34
N VAL A 975 14.02 5.41 -23.86
CA VAL A 975 14.63 6.23 -22.82
C VAL A 975 13.95 5.88 -21.49
N VAL A 976 14.71 5.38 -20.53
CA VAL A 976 14.18 5.00 -19.21
C VAL A 976 14.56 6.09 -18.21
N VAL A 977 13.56 6.70 -17.58
CA VAL A 977 13.73 7.69 -16.52
C VAL A 977 13.42 7.02 -15.19
N ALA A 978 14.44 6.75 -14.39
CA ALA A 978 14.33 5.98 -13.16
C ALA A 978 14.98 6.67 -11.96
N THR A 979 14.56 6.33 -10.76
CA THR A 979 15.25 6.79 -9.54
C THR A 979 16.58 6.06 -9.38
N ASN A 980 17.68 6.79 -9.17
CA ASN A 980 19.00 6.22 -8.90
C ASN A 980 19.00 5.25 -7.70
N SER A 981 19.73 4.14 -7.80
CA SER A 981 19.99 3.22 -6.68
C SER A 981 21.10 3.72 -5.77
N VAL A 982 20.76 4.75 -4.99
CA VAL A 982 21.58 5.31 -3.92
C VAL A 982 20.89 5.15 -2.57
N PRO A 983 21.62 5.09 -1.45
CA PRO A 983 21.01 5.08 -0.12
C PRO A 983 20.10 6.29 0.10
N ALA A 984 18.79 6.08 0.08
CA ALA A 984 17.82 7.16 0.17
C ALA A 984 16.46 6.65 0.69
N LEU A 985 15.58 7.53 1.16
CA LEU A 985 14.27 7.11 1.70
C LEU A 985 13.35 6.60 0.58
N ALA A 986 13.00 5.32 0.60
CA ALA A 986 12.00 4.82 -0.34
C ALA A 986 10.68 5.59 -0.20
N ALA A 987 10.20 6.17 -1.29
CA ALA A 987 8.88 6.79 -1.35
C ALA A 987 7.81 5.68 -1.29
N PRO A 988 6.78 5.80 -0.42
CA PRO A 988 5.80 4.74 -0.21
C PRO A 988 4.88 4.54 -1.42
N LEU A 989 4.29 3.34 -1.52
CA LEU A 989 3.16 3.08 -2.42
C LEU A 989 1.85 3.44 -1.69
N GLY A 990 1.15 4.46 -2.16
CA GLY A 990 -0.15 4.85 -1.62
C GLY A 990 -0.61 6.21 -2.11
N TRP A 991 -1.33 6.99 -1.29
CA TRP A 991 -1.96 8.26 -1.70
C TRP A 991 -1.55 9.47 -0.84
N SER A 992 -0.42 9.40 -0.15
CA SER A 992 0.21 10.58 0.48
C SER A 992 1.75 10.47 0.47
N LEU A 993 2.43 11.62 0.47
CA LEU A 993 3.90 11.74 0.60
C LEU A 993 4.25 12.82 1.62
N SER A 994 5.17 12.52 2.52
CA SER A 994 5.84 13.51 3.35
C SER A 994 6.71 14.44 2.51
N ASN A 995 7.00 15.65 3.03
CA ASN A 995 7.89 16.60 2.37
C ASN A 995 9.29 15.99 2.14
N MET A 996 9.78 15.16 3.07
CA MET A 996 11.05 14.44 2.90
C MET A 996 11.03 13.53 1.66
N SER A 997 9.99 12.71 1.48
CA SER A 997 9.87 11.86 0.29
C SER A 997 9.66 12.67 -0.99
N GLN A 998 8.94 13.80 -0.93
CA GLN A 998 8.78 14.69 -2.09
C GLN A 998 10.10 15.33 -2.51
N ARG A 999 10.90 15.84 -1.57
CA ARG A 999 12.23 16.42 -1.84
C ARG A 999 13.17 15.41 -2.46
N GLN A 1000 13.17 14.18 -1.94
CA GLN A 1000 14.03 13.15 -2.52
C GLN A 1000 13.64 12.76 -3.94
N LEU A 1001 12.33 12.68 -4.25
CA LEU A 1001 11.89 12.46 -5.63
C LEU A 1001 12.25 13.64 -6.53
N ALA A 1002 12.26 14.87 -6.00
CA ALA A 1002 12.71 16.05 -6.73
C ALA A 1002 14.21 15.97 -7.03
N GLU A 1003 15.03 15.70 -6.02
CA GLU A 1003 16.48 15.55 -6.15
C GLU A 1003 16.84 14.42 -7.11
N ALA A 1004 16.16 13.27 -7.04
CA ALA A 1004 16.37 12.16 -7.97
C ALA A 1004 16.03 12.54 -9.42
N MET A 1005 14.94 13.28 -9.66
CA MET A 1005 14.59 13.76 -10.99
C MET A 1005 15.58 14.82 -11.51
N ASP A 1006 16.07 15.69 -10.62
CA ASP A 1006 17.11 16.67 -10.98
C ASP A 1006 18.41 15.99 -11.40
N GLN A 1007 18.78 14.88 -10.77
CA GLN A 1007 19.93 14.07 -11.19
C GLN A 1007 19.70 13.39 -12.55
N GLU A 1008 18.53 12.83 -12.80
CA GLU A 1008 18.18 12.23 -14.11
C GLU A 1008 18.21 13.25 -15.25
N ALA A 1009 17.84 14.50 -14.97
CA ALA A 1009 17.82 15.59 -15.94
C ALA A 1009 19.14 16.39 -15.98
N LEU A 1010 20.17 16.01 -15.22
CA LEU A 1010 21.40 16.77 -15.12
C LEU A 1010 22.24 16.67 -16.40
N VAL A 1011 22.43 17.81 -17.06
CA VAL A 1011 23.29 17.92 -18.26
C VAL A 1011 24.73 18.19 -17.83
N THR A 1012 25.64 17.27 -18.16
CA THR A 1012 27.09 17.36 -17.91
C THR A 1012 27.86 17.71 -19.20
N GLY A 1013 29.07 18.23 -19.06
CA GLY A 1013 29.95 18.52 -20.21
C GLY A 1013 30.61 17.29 -20.86
N ASP A 1014 30.45 16.12 -20.26
CA ASP A 1014 30.91 14.82 -20.77
C ASP A 1014 29.69 13.93 -21.05
N ASP A 1015 29.60 13.43 -22.28
CA ASP A 1015 28.49 12.64 -22.83
C ASP A 1015 28.47 11.20 -22.30
N THR A 1016 29.61 10.72 -21.77
CA THR A 1016 29.74 9.35 -21.25
C THR A 1016 29.13 9.17 -19.85
N GLY A 1017 28.98 10.25 -19.09
CA GLY A 1017 28.37 10.26 -17.76
C GLY A 1017 26.91 10.73 -17.72
N MET A 1018 26.37 11.17 -18.86
CA MET A 1018 25.02 11.75 -18.93
C MET A 1018 23.94 10.67 -18.95
N GLN A 1019 22.91 10.82 -18.11
CA GLN A 1019 21.75 9.92 -18.07
C GLN A 1019 20.94 9.99 -19.36
N SER A 1020 20.22 8.91 -19.69
CA SER A 1020 19.46 8.81 -20.94
C SER A 1020 18.38 9.91 -21.07
N PHE A 1021 17.80 10.34 -19.94
CA PHE A 1021 16.83 11.42 -19.93
C PHE A 1021 17.47 12.78 -20.22
N ALA A 1022 18.61 13.10 -19.59
CA ALA A 1022 19.36 14.31 -19.90
C ALA A 1022 19.79 14.38 -21.38
N LYS A 1023 20.20 13.25 -21.99
CA LYS A 1023 20.50 13.17 -23.43
C LYS A 1023 19.28 13.52 -24.29
N LEU A 1024 18.11 13.00 -23.95
CA LEU A 1024 16.85 13.35 -24.62
C LEU A 1024 16.55 14.85 -24.49
N LEU A 1025 16.72 15.45 -23.30
CA LEU A 1025 16.47 16.87 -23.08
C LEU A 1025 17.44 17.77 -23.87
N VAL A 1026 18.69 17.36 -24.01
CA VAL A 1026 19.67 18.06 -24.87
C VAL A 1026 19.27 17.93 -26.34
N TYR A 1027 18.96 16.72 -26.79
CA TYR A 1027 18.54 16.47 -28.17
C TYR A 1027 17.32 17.33 -28.57
N LEU A 1028 16.34 17.47 -27.68
CA LEU A 1028 15.13 18.28 -27.93
C LEU A 1028 15.38 19.80 -27.95
N ARG A 1029 16.52 20.28 -27.43
CA ARG A 1029 16.90 21.69 -27.44
C ARG A 1029 17.56 22.13 -28.75
N GLY A 1030 18.01 21.19 -29.59
CA GLY A 1030 18.81 21.46 -30.78
C GLY A 1030 20.30 21.41 -30.50
#